data_AF-A0A928T0S2-F1
#
_entry.id   AF-A0A928T0S2-F1
#
_cell.length_a   1.000
_cell.length_b   1.000
_cell.length_c   1.000
_cell.angle_alpha   90.00
_cell.angle_beta   90.00
_cell.angle_gamma   90.00
#
_symmetry.space_group_name_H-M   'P 1'
#
loop_
_entity.id
_entity.type
_entity.pdbx_description
1 polymer ?
#
loop_
_entity_poly.entity_id
_entity_poly.type
_entity_poly.pdbx_seq_one_letter_code
_entity_poly.pdbx_strand_id
1 'polypeptide(L)'
;MQRGVLGLCAIVLFSSFASSARAADKWTTPHPGVRHLYRTSSTPWRIFALEIDLCAQGVSLRATQSSERKRTVSSFAKLVGAEAAVNGDFFSFSTYGTSGLAMGKGVKWSDTADGTSEGFVAFGPDRHLLSPLKSVVNPPASWMREVVSGKPQVVTDGVAQATNPTEFCSTRHPRTAAGISKDGRKLILAVVDGRTSISVGMRCTELGSLMKGLGAWNALNLDGGGSSAMYVSGAGTVNDPSDGVERVVANHLGVFATGSGEPGSCDRTWEESALDALDSSTTTDVNGDGRADLCARGGAGVTCSLSTGSAFAAPISGPALSDASGWNDESNWSTLRMGDIDGDGLADLCARANDGVHCWLSDGKGFPTKVSGPALADAQGWNGAQYYGTLRLADVTGDGKDDLCARSSADFRCYPSTGTGFGAPIVTTALSDANGFDEPSQYGTLRMGDIDGDGRVDVCARAAAGMRCYRSQASGFAAAIDGPAWSDASGWGFVGYWSTIRLVDVDADGKADLCARGAKGLVCHLSNGNGFGAAVTGPAWSDDSGWSRHKHYSTLRFADLDGDGDLDVCARAAKGIVCAPWEGSGFGAAIDGPALSDAAGFGALRFYQTIRMLDLNSDGKADLCARASAGMRCYLSSGNAFGAEIVGPAWADATNWDEPRYFSTIRGAGPLGGPGGSGGTGGTGGASGNGGVSSGGVAGLAGGGGSSGAPGAAGTTASGGASSSGGGASSSGGGAGESGSGGAEPQAGSDEGGGCGCRTGTGSSPLAAFGALGLLALALRRRSSALRPGQSARSTKCSSSRS
;
A
#
# COMPACT_ATOMS: atom_id res chain seq x y z
N MET A 1 -34.48 39.31 81.56
CA MET A 1 -35.93 39.32 81.25
C MET A 1 -36.10 39.59 79.76
N GLN A 2 -36.82 38.70 79.07
CA GLN A 2 -37.64 38.93 77.85
C GLN A 2 -36.97 39.47 76.57
N ARG A 3 -37.36 39.09 75.35
CA ARG A 3 -38.14 38.01 74.72
C ARG A 3 -38.05 38.31 73.21
N GLY A 4 -37.84 37.29 72.37
CA GLY A 4 -38.29 37.27 70.97
C GLY A 4 -37.33 37.78 69.89
N VAL A 5 -36.61 36.86 69.24
CA VAL A 5 -36.00 37.08 67.91
C VAL A 5 -36.55 36.00 66.97
N LEU A 6 -37.07 36.44 65.82
CA LEU A 6 -37.55 35.62 64.72
C LEU A 6 -36.45 34.68 64.20
N GLY A 7 -36.76 33.38 64.10
CA GLY A 7 -35.97 32.40 63.36
C GLY A 7 -36.71 31.94 62.11
N LEU A 8 -36.24 32.38 60.94
CA LEU A 8 -36.66 31.85 59.64
C LEU A 8 -36.18 30.40 59.52
N CYS A 9 -37.11 29.45 59.36
CA CYS A 9 -36.77 28.05 59.12
C CYS A 9 -36.76 27.79 57.60
N ALA A 10 -35.57 27.54 57.04
CA ALA A 10 -35.38 27.20 55.64
C ALA A 10 -35.81 25.74 55.41
N ILE A 11 -36.80 25.54 54.54
CA ILE A 11 -37.16 24.22 54.00
C ILE A 11 -36.14 23.88 52.91
N VAL A 12 -35.26 22.93 53.19
CA VAL A 12 -34.37 22.33 52.20
C VAL A 12 -35.19 21.36 51.34
N LEU A 13 -35.56 21.80 50.14
CA LEU A 13 -36.07 20.94 49.07
C LEU A 13 -34.88 20.16 48.48
N PHE A 14 -34.85 18.85 48.68
CA PHE A 14 -34.00 17.96 47.89
C PHE A 14 -34.55 17.92 46.46
N SER A 15 -34.01 18.76 45.59
CA SER A 15 -34.15 18.64 44.15
C SER A 15 -33.28 17.46 43.68
N SER A 16 -33.93 16.34 43.37
CA SER A 16 -33.35 15.24 42.62
C SER A 16 -32.94 15.75 41.24
N PHE A 17 -31.66 16.10 41.06
CA PHE A 17 -31.11 16.33 39.73
C PHE A 17 -31.12 15.00 38.97
N ALA A 18 -32.08 14.83 38.05
CA ALA A 18 -32.02 13.79 37.06
C ALA A 18 -30.75 14.02 36.23
N SER A 19 -29.76 13.15 36.43
CA SER A 19 -28.55 13.13 35.61
C SER A 19 -28.96 12.87 34.16
N SER A 20 -28.69 13.82 33.27
CA SER A 20 -28.88 13.64 31.83
C SER A 20 -28.03 12.43 31.42
N ALA A 21 -28.67 11.32 31.05
CA ALA A 21 -27.97 10.14 30.59
C ALA A 21 -27.08 10.52 29.40
N ARG A 22 -25.76 10.52 29.64
CA ARG A 22 -24.75 10.67 28.60
C ARG A 22 -24.87 9.49 27.63
N ALA A 23 -24.45 9.70 26.39
CA ALA A 23 -24.33 8.61 25.43
C ALA A 23 -23.48 7.48 26.02
N ALA A 24 -23.98 6.25 25.97
CA ALA A 24 -23.32 5.09 26.53
C ALA A 24 -22.94 4.14 25.40
N ASP A 25 -21.64 3.96 25.20
CA ASP A 25 -21.09 3.04 24.22
C ASP A 25 -20.73 1.72 24.87
N LYS A 26 -21.16 0.63 24.25
CA LYS A 26 -20.74 -0.72 24.58
C LYS A 26 -20.14 -1.37 23.35
N TRP A 27 -18.84 -1.63 23.39
CA TRP A 27 -18.11 -2.35 22.35
C TRP A 27 -17.93 -3.82 22.72
N THR A 28 -18.02 -4.68 21.72
CA THR A 28 -17.74 -6.12 21.79
C THR A 28 -16.99 -6.55 20.53
N THR A 29 -16.32 -7.71 20.57
CA THR A 29 -15.66 -8.31 19.40
C THR A 29 -16.25 -9.70 19.18
N PRO A 30 -17.44 -9.81 18.55
CA PRO A 30 -18.13 -11.09 18.40
C PRO A 30 -17.37 -12.09 17.53
N HIS A 31 -16.58 -11.61 16.56
CA HIS A 31 -15.78 -12.42 15.65
C HIS A 31 -14.41 -11.76 15.39
N PRO A 32 -13.35 -12.52 15.05
CA PRO A 32 -12.06 -11.96 14.65
C PRO A 32 -12.24 -10.95 13.50
N GLY A 33 -11.64 -9.77 13.63
CA GLY A 33 -11.77 -8.70 12.63
C GLY A 33 -13.10 -7.94 12.63
N VAL A 34 -14.07 -8.30 13.49
CA VAL A 34 -15.39 -7.64 13.56
C VAL A 34 -15.66 -7.13 14.98
N ARG A 35 -15.74 -5.82 15.14
CA ARG A 35 -16.16 -5.15 16.38
C ARG A 35 -17.60 -4.69 16.26
N HIS A 36 -18.40 -4.89 17.30
CA HIS A 36 -19.80 -4.49 17.37
C HIS A 36 -20.03 -3.45 18.47
N LEU A 37 -20.62 -2.32 18.09
CA LEU A 37 -21.03 -1.22 18.95
C LEU A 37 -22.53 -1.28 19.19
N TYR A 38 -22.93 -1.14 20.45
CA TYR A 38 -24.25 -0.67 20.85
C TYR A 38 -24.12 0.70 21.53
N ARG A 39 -24.82 1.71 21.02
CA ARG A 39 -24.81 3.09 21.54
C ARG A 39 -26.22 3.58 21.82
N THR A 40 -26.38 4.25 22.96
CA THR A 40 -27.55 5.07 23.28
C THR A 40 -27.18 6.55 23.39
N SER A 41 -28.15 7.46 23.29
CA SER A 41 -27.91 8.91 23.48
C SER A 41 -29.08 9.64 24.14
N SER A 42 -28.84 10.89 24.53
CA SER A 42 -29.82 11.76 25.20
C SER A 42 -30.97 12.20 24.30
N THR A 43 -30.70 12.46 23.01
CA THR A 43 -31.73 12.28 21.99
C THR A 43 -31.88 10.78 21.85
N PRO A 44 -33.05 10.17 22.11
CA PRO A 44 -33.15 8.72 22.19
C PRO A 44 -32.86 8.10 20.82
N TRP A 45 -31.61 7.69 20.62
CA TRP A 45 -31.15 6.88 19.50
C TRP A 45 -30.63 5.58 20.08
N ARG A 46 -31.03 4.46 19.47
CA ARG A 46 -30.37 3.18 19.63
C ARG A 46 -29.63 2.87 18.34
N ILE A 47 -28.32 2.77 18.44
CA ILE A 47 -27.42 2.62 17.31
C ILE A 47 -26.66 1.30 17.48
N PHE A 48 -26.63 0.52 16.41
CA PHE A 48 -25.86 -0.70 16.28
C PHE A 48 -24.89 -0.50 15.13
N ALA A 49 -23.59 -0.72 15.36
CA ALA A 49 -22.62 -0.60 14.29
C ALA A 49 -21.62 -1.77 14.31
N LEU A 50 -21.16 -2.14 13.13
CA LEU A 50 -20.04 -3.06 12.93
C LEU A 50 -18.87 -2.26 12.36
N GLU A 51 -17.71 -2.39 12.99
CA GLU A 51 -16.42 -1.98 12.45
C GLU A 51 -15.68 -3.25 12.03
N ILE A 52 -15.47 -3.40 10.73
CA ILE A 52 -14.95 -4.62 10.11
C ILE A 52 -13.59 -4.31 9.48
N ASP A 53 -12.52 -4.95 9.94
CA ASP A 53 -11.19 -4.90 9.29
C ASP A 53 -11.22 -5.78 8.04
N LEU A 54 -11.31 -5.17 6.86
CA LEU A 54 -11.37 -5.85 5.57
C LEU A 54 -10.11 -6.66 5.27
N CYS A 55 -9.02 -6.39 5.97
CA CYS A 55 -7.72 -7.04 5.85
C CYS A 55 -7.45 -8.06 6.97
N ALA A 56 -8.40 -8.30 7.87
CA ALA A 56 -8.29 -9.36 8.86
C ALA A 56 -8.48 -10.75 8.22
N GLN A 57 -7.80 -11.75 8.77
CA GLN A 57 -7.86 -13.12 8.26
C GLN A 57 -9.27 -13.69 8.27
N GLY A 58 -9.66 -14.30 7.15
CA GLY A 58 -11.00 -14.88 6.97
C GLY A 58 -12.12 -13.86 6.83
N VAL A 59 -11.83 -12.56 6.78
CA VAL A 59 -12.84 -11.53 6.52
C VAL A 59 -13.14 -11.45 5.03
N SER A 60 -14.41 -11.61 4.65
CA SER A 60 -14.87 -11.39 3.28
C SER A 60 -16.33 -10.97 3.26
N LEU A 61 -16.77 -10.37 2.14
CA LEU A 61 -18.14 -9.92 1.97
C LEU A 61 -18.89 -10.80 0.98
N ARG A 62 -20.21 -10.82 1.12
CA ARG A 62 -21.11 -11.44 0.15
C ARG A 62 -22.43 -10.71 0.08
N ALA A 63 -22.82 -10.31 -1.11
CA ALA A 63 -24.13 -9.78 -1.41
C ALA A 63 -25.07 -10.90 -1.90
N THR A 64 -26.36 -10.61 -1.89
CA THR A 64 -27.40 -11.57 -2.27
C THR A 64 -27.33 -11.89 -3.77
N GLN A 65 -27.33 -13.17 -4.15
CA GLN A 65 -27.56 -13.55 -5.56
C GLN A 65 -29.05 -13.38 -5.92
N SER A 66 -29.38 -13.16 -7.20
CA SER A 66 -30.78 -12.96 -7.61
C SER A 66 -31.70 -14.13 -7.24
N SER A 67 -31.17 -15.36 -7.23
CA SER A 67 -31.88 -16.57 -6.77
C SER A 67 -32.11 -16.65 -5.26
N GLU A 68 -31.41 -15.82 -4.47
CA GLU A 68 -31.44 -15.80 -3.00
C GLU A 68 -32.29 -14.65 -2.44
N ARG A 69 -32.86 -13.80 -3.31
CA ARG A 69 -33.66 -12.62 -2.95
C ARG A 69 -34.93 -12.97 -2.16
N LYS A 70 -35.57 -11.94 -1.59
CA LYS A 70 -36.83 -12.05 -0.81
C LYS A 70 -36.64 -12.82 0.49
N ARG A 71 -35.76 -12.32 1.36
CA ARG A 71 -35.50 -12.89 2.69
C ARG A 71 -35.46 -11.81 3.75
N THR A 72 -35.60 -12.21 5.00
CA THR A 72 -35.20 -11.36 6.12
C THR A 72 -33.67 -11.43 6.30
N VAL A 73 -33.09 -10.43 6.97
CA VAL A 73 -31.63 -10.36 7.22
C VAL A 73 -31.12 -11.61 7.92
N SER A 74 -31.80 -12.07 8.98
CA SER A 74 -31.41 -13.28 9.70
C SER A 74 -31.56 -14.56 8.86
N SER A 75 -32.59 -14.65 8.00
CA SER A 75 -32.76 -15.80 7.10
C SER A 75 -31.67 -15.85 6.03
N PHE A 76 -31.29 -14.71 5.47
CA PHE A 76 -30.16 -14.62 4.54
C PHE A 76 -28.85 -15.02 5.22
N ALA A 77 -28.54 -14.45 6.39
CA ALA A 77 -27.31 -14.77 7.12
C ALA A 77 -27.18 -16.27 7.40
N LYS A 78 -28.27 -16.92 7.85
CA LYS A 78 -28.30 -18.37 8.09
C LYS A 78 -28.17 -19.19 6.80
N LEU A 79 -28.77 -18.75 5.70
CA LEU A 79 -28.66 -19.43 4.41
C LEU A 79 -27.21 -19.47 3.91
N VAL A 80 -26.51 -18.34 4.02
CA VAL A 80 -25.15 -18.21 3.47
C VAL A 80 -24.05 -18.53 4.48
N GLY A 81 -24.40 -18.68 5.76
CA GLY A 81 -23.45 -18.93 6.84
C GLY A 81 -22.66 -17.68 7.27
N ALA A 82 -23.23 -16.48 7.16
CA ALA A 82 -22.55 -15.24 7.52
C ALA A 82 -22.51 -15.02 9.04
N GLU A 83 -21.37 -14.58 9.56
CA GLU A 83 -21.18 -14.17 10.95
C GLU A 83 -21.95 -12.89 11.29
N ALA A 84 -22.15 -11.98 10.33
CA ALA A 84 -23.03 -10.84 10.48
C ALA A 84 -23.72 -10.47 9.15
N ALA A 85 -24.84 -9.77 9.21
CA ALA A 85 -25.51 -9.25 8.02
C ALA A 85 -26.36 -8.00 8.30
N VAL A 86 -26.56 -7.19 7.26
CA VAL A 86 -27.53 -6.09 7.22
C VAL A 86 -28.37 -6.14 5.95
N ASN A 87 -29.48 -5.40 5.91
CA ASN A 87 -30.25 -5.20 4.68
C ASN A 87 -29.45 -4.38 3.64
N GLY A 88 -29.82 -4.53 2.36
CA GLY A 88 -29.21 -3.82 1.24
C GLY A 88 -30.09 -2.68 0.70
N ASP A 89 -30.31 -2.75 -0.61
CA ASP A 89 -30.81 -1.70 -1.48
C ASP A 89 -32.27 -1.31 -1.24
N PHE A 90 -32.61 -0.08 -1.65
CA PHE A 90 -34.00 0.31 -1.87
C PHE A 90 -34.62 -0.60 -2.92
N PHE A 91 -35.90 -0.96 -2.77
CA PHE A 91 -36.53 -1.93 -3.65
C PHE A 91 -38.02 -1.71 -3.86
N SER A 92 -38.56 -2.35 -4.89
CA SER A 92 -40.00 -2.41 -5.18
C SER A 92 -40.68 -3.54 -4.39
N PHE A 93 -41.70 -3.24 -3.61
CA PHE A 93 -42.44 -4.25 -2.84
C PHE A 93 -43.17 -5.30 -3.70
N SER A 94 -43.50 -4.98 -4.95
CA SER A 94 -44.21 -5.91 -5.84
C SER A 94 -43.25 -6.88 -6.53
N THR A 95 -42.10 -6.39 -7.00
CA THR A 95 -41.15 -7.19 -7.80
C THR A 95 -39.97 -7.70 -6.99
N TYR A 96 -39.59 -6.97 -5.92
CA TYR A 96 -38.30 -7.05 -5.23
C TYR A 96 -37.10 -6.79 -6.15
N GLY A 97 -37.30 -6.00 -7.22
CA GLY A 97 -36.20 -5.38 -7.94
C GLY A 97 -35.59 -4.25 -7.11
N THR A 98 -34.26 -4.16 -7.11
CA THR A 98 -33.52 -3.11 -6.41
C THR A 98 -33.50 -1.82 -7.25
N SER A 99 -33.36 -0.68 -6.58
CA SER A 99 -33.29 0.64 -7.21
C SER A 99 -31.96 0.89 -7.92
N GLY A 100 -30.88 0.26 -7.45
CA GLY A 100 -29.54 0.36 -8.01
C GLY A 100 -28.96 -0.99 -8.41
N LEU A 101 -27.68 -0.99 -8.76
CA LEU A 101 -26.93 -2.16 -9.19
C LEU A 101 -26.82 -3.19 -8.06
N ALA A 102 -27.38 -4.38 -8.27
CA ALA A 102 -27.20 -5.51 -7.36
C ALA A 102 -26.39 -6.62 -8.03
N MET A 103 -25.37 -7.11 -7.33
CA MET A 103 -24.55 -8.25 -7.77
C MET A 103 -24.23 -9.14 -6.58
N GLY A 104 -24.25 -10.45 -6.79
CA GLY A 104 -23.77 -11.42 -5.81
C GLY A 104 -22.92 -12.48 -6.49
N LYS A 105 -21.76 -12.83 -5.91
CA LYS A 105 -20.79 -13.78 -6.48
C LYS A 105 -20.36 -13.47 -7.92
N GLY A 106 -20.22 -12.19 -8.26
CA GLY A 106 -19.83 -11.73 -9.59
C GLY A 106 -20.94 -11.79 -10.64
N VAL A 107 -22.17 -12.15 -10.25
CA VAL A 107 -23.31 -12.21 -11.15
C VAL A 107 -24.21 -11.00 -10.91
N LYS A 108 -24.30 -10.13 -11.92
CA LYS A 108 -25.26 -9.01 -11.94
C LYS A 108 -26.69 -9.53 -12.02
N TRP A 109 -27.59 -8.96 -11.22
CA TRP A 109 -29.02 -9.24 -11.33
C TRP A 109 -29.56 -8.67 -12.65
N SER A 110 -30.24 -9.49 -13.44
CA SER A 110 -30.69 -9.14 -14.79
C SER A 110 -31.67 -7.98 -14.84
N ASP A 111 -32.42 -7.75 -13.76
CA ASP A 111 -33.44 -6.72 -13.59
C ASP A 111 -32.92 -5.45 -12.88
N THR A 112 -31.60 -5.27 -12.82
CA THR A 112 -30.95 -4.14 -12.12
C THR A 112 -29.92 -3.44 -13.01
N ALA A 113 -29.59 -2.19 -12.70
CA ALA A 113 -28.53 -1.44 -13.37
C ALA A 113 -28.01 -0.35 -12.43
N ASP A 114 -26.78 0.10 -12.69
CA ASP A 114 -26.31 1.33 -12.10
C ASP A 114 -26.99 2.53 -12.77
N GLY A 115 -27.11 3.64 -12.03
CA GLY A 115 -27.83 4.83 -12.45
C GLY A 115 -27.19 6.10 -11.92
N THR A 116 -27.84 7.24 -12.14
CA THR A 116 -27.33 8.55 -11.67
C THR A 116 -27.87 8.95 -10.30
N SER A 117 -28.78 8.16 -9.73
CA SER A 117 -29.51 8.48 -8.50
C SER A 117 -29.08 7.64 -7.30
N GLU A 118 -28.31 6.59 -7.53
CA GLU A 118 -27.81 5.64 -6.55
C GLU A 118 -26.28 5.63 -6.59
N GLY A 119 -25.65 5.58 -5.43
CA GLY A 119 -24.27 5.13 -5.32
C GLY A 119 -24.27 3.64 -5.01
N PHE A 120 -23.09 3.04 -5.02
CA PHE A 120 -22.94 1.65 -4.60
C PHE A 120 -21.65 1.43 -3.84
N VAL A 121 -21.65 0.37 -3.03
CA VAL A 121 -20.42 -0.21 -2.49
C VAL A 121 -20.22 -1.57 -3.14
N ALA A 122 -19.04 -1.78 -3.71
CA ALA A 122 -18.63 -2.98 -4.42
C ALA A 122 -17.41 -3.60 -3.74
N PHE A 123 -17.41 -4.93 -3.64
CA PHE A 123 -16.29 -5.71 -3.12
C PHE A 123 -15.88 -6.78 -4.13
N GLY A 124 -14.59 -7.01 -4.23
CA GLY A 124 -13.97 -8.09 -5.00
C GLY A 124 -12.74 -8.64 -4.30
N PRO A 125 -12.08 -9.66 -4.88
CA PRO A 125 -10.78 -10.10 -4.42
C PRO A 125 -9.81 -8.92 -4.44
N ASP A 126 -9.28 -8.59 -3.28
CA ASP A 126 -8.25 -7.56 -3.07
C ASP A 126 -8.61 -6.11 -3.51
N ARG A 127 -9.90 -5.78 -3.68
CA ARG A 127 -10.38 -4.43 -4.05
C ARG A 127 -11.75 -4.14 -3.47
N HIS A 128 -12.00 -2.89 -3.10
CA HIS A 128 -13.34 -2.39 -2.87
C HIS A 128 -13.50 -0.99 -3.47
N LEU A 129 -14.74 -0.60 -3.72
CA LEU A 129 -15.06 0.75 -4.18
C LEU A 129 -16.35 1.18 -3.52
N LEU A 130 -16.35 2.38 -2.95
CA LEU A 130 -17.58 3.11 -2.69
C LEU A 130 -17.70 4.20 -3.75
N SER A 131 -18.54 3.93 -4.75
CA SER A 131 -18.74 4.84 -5.89
C SER A 131 -19.74 5.94 -5.51
N PRO A 132 -19.41 7.23 -5.72
CA PRO A 132 -20.34 8.32 -5.52
C PRO A 132 -21.39 8.38 -6.65
N LEU A 133 -22.38 9.25 -6.47
CA LEU A 133 -23.60 9.39 -7.29
C LEU A 133 -23.40 9.92 -8.74
N LYS A 134 -22.28 9.69 -9.44
CA LYS A 134 -22.02 10.41 -10.71
C LYS A 134 -21.51 9.63 -11.93
N SER A 135 -20.82 8.50 -11.76
CA SER A 135 -20.31 7.73 -12.91
C SER A 135 -21.14 6.45 -13.07
N VAL A 136 -22.01 6.39 -14.08
CA VAL A 136 -22.77 5.17 -14.37
C VAL A 136 -21.81 4.09 -14.85
N VAL A 137 -21.71 3.00 -14.09
CA VAL A 137 -20.87 1.85 -14.43
C VAL A 137 -21.66 0.86 -15.29
N ASN A 138 -21.25 0.70 -16.56
CA ASN A 138 -21.83 -0.28 -17.47
C ASN A 138 -20.85 -0.73 -18.57
N PRO A 139 -20.46 -2.02 -18.64
CA PRO A 139 -20.79 -3.08 -17.68
C PRO A 139 -20.05 -2.90 -16.34
N PRO A 140 -20.52 -3.53 -15.24
CA PRO A 140 -19.72 -3.66 -14.02
C PRO A 140 -18.34 -4.25 -14.30
N ALA A 141 -17.32 -3.73 -13.64
CA ALA A 141 -15.96 -4.23 -13.80
C ALA A 141 -15.86 -5.69 -13.30
N SER A 142 -15.03 -6.50 -13.95
CA SER A 142 -14.91 -7.95 -13.68
C SER A 142 -14.48 -8.30 -12.26
N TRP A 143 -13.82 -7.37 -11.56
CA TRP A 143 -13.43 -7.52 -10.16
C TRP A 143 -14.63 -7.40 -9.20
N MET A 144 -15.69 -6.69 -9.58
CA MET A 144 -16.87 -6.48 -8.74
C MET A 144 -17.63 -7.80 -8.54
N ARG A 145 -17.54 -8.38 -7.35
CA ARG A 145 -18.22 -9.63 -7.00
C ARG A 145 -19.52 -9.38 -6.23
N GLU A 146 -19.46 -8.47 -5.28
CA GLU A 146 -20.53 -8.23 -4.32
C GLU A 146 -20.89 -6.76 -4.34
N VAL A 147 -22.13 -6.42 -4.70
CA VAL A 147 -22.56 -5.02 -4.86
C VAL A 147 -23.90 -4.81 -4.20
N VAL A 148 -23.98 -3.77 -3.37
CA VAL A 148 -25.23 -3.20 -2.84
C VAL A 148 -25.26 -1.70 -3.08
N SER A 149 -26.43 -1.17 -3.42
CA SER A 149 -26.64 0.24 -3.74
C SER A 149 -27.38 1.00 -2.65
N GLY A 150 -27.15 2.31 -2.62
CA GLY A 150 -27.73 3.20 -1.62
C GLY A 150 -27.86 4.64 -2.10
N LYS A 151 -28.71 5.40 -1.40
CA LYS A 151 -28.85 6.84 -1.55
C LYS A 151 -29.44 7.48 -0.29
N PRO A 152 -29.12 8.75 -0.01
CA PRO A 152 -28.01 9.50 -0.61
C PRO A 152 -26.64 9.07 -0.06
N GLN A 153 -25.57 9.61 -0.64
CA GLN A 153 -24.27 9.66 0.02
C GLN A 153 -24.33 10.66 1.18
N VAL A 154 -23.92 10.22 2.37
CA VAL A 154 -24.03 10.99 3.63
C VAL A 154 -22.68 11.47 4.14
N VAL A 155 -21.58 10.89 3.67
CA VAL A 155 -20.21 11.39 3.88
C VAL A 155 -19.46 11.34 2.55
N THR A 156 -18.79 12.43 2.20
CA THR A 156 -17.90 12.55 1.03
C THR A 156 -16.58 13.14 1.49
N ASP A 157 -15.49 12.45 1.20
CA ASP A 157 -14.13 12.90 1.51
C ASP A 157 -13.94 13.39 2.95
N GLY A 158 -14.46 12.61 3.90
CA GLY A 158 -14.40 12.90 5.35
C GLY A 158 -15.30 14.05 5.80
N VAL A 159 -16.12 14.60 4.90
CA VAL A 159 -17.09 15.66 5.19
C VAL A 159 -18.50 15.09 5.22
N ALA A 160 -19.16 15.20 6.36
CA ALA A 160 -20.57 14.84 6.49
C ALA A 160 -21.44 15.83 5.71
N GLN A 161 -22.35 15.30 4.90
CA GLN A 161 -23.21 16.12 4.04
C GLN A 161 -24.21 16.91 4.90
N ALA A 162 -24.09 18.24 4.86
CA ALA A 162 -24.84 19.14 5.74
C ALA A 162 -26.27 19.43 5.25
N THR A 163 -26.55 19.20 3.97
CA THR A 163 -27.87 19.44 3.37
C THR A 163 -28.25 18.32 2.42
N ASN A 164 -29.47 17.80 2.58
CA ASN A 164 -30.15 17.01 1.56
C ASN A 164 -31.64 17.37 1.64
N PRO A 165 -32.17 18.16 0.70
CA PRO A 165 -33.49 18.78 0.83
C PRO A 165 -34.65 17.81 0.55
N THR A 166 -34.39 16.53 0.31
CA THR A 166 -35.47 15.55 0.11
C THR A 166 -36.25 15.31 1.41
N GLU A 167 -37.56 15.13 1.30
CA GLU A 167 -38.44 14.80 2.43
C GLU A 167 -37.96 13.53 3.17
N PHE A 168 -37.44 12.56 2.40
CA PHE A 168 -36.80 11.35 2.91
C PHE A 168 -35.66 11.64 3.88
N CYS A 169 -34.89 12.71 3.66
CA CYS A 169 -33.74 13.06 4.48
C CYS A 169 -34.01 14.08 5.58
N SER A 170 -35.09 14.87 5.47
CA SER A 170 -35.49 15.86 6.49
C SER A 170 -36.28 15.23 7.65
N THR A 171 -36.82 14.03 7.46
CA THR A 171 -37.57 13.27 8.47
C THR A 171 -36.70 12.22 9.18
N ARG A 172 -37.03 11.92 10.44
CA ARG A 172 -36.35 10.88 11.23
C ARG A 172 -36.93 9.51 10.93
N HIS A 173 -36.08 8.56 10.58
CA HIS A 173 -36.45 7.17 10.34
C HIS A 173 -35.40 6.21 10.92
N PRO A 174 -35.73 4.92 11.10
CA PRO A 174 -34.72 3.88 11.16
C PRO A 174 -33.85 3.95 9.90
N ARG A 175 -32.54 3.77 10.05
CA ARG A 175 -31.57 3.90 8.96
C ARG A 175 -30.62 2.71 8.94
N THR A 176 -30.18 2.37 7.73
CA THR A 176 -29.05 1.48 7.51
C THR A 176 -28.02 2.23 6.67
N ALA A 177 -26.73 2.08 6.96
CA ALA A 177 -25.66 2.72 6.20
C ALA A 177 -24.43 1.83 6.07
N ALA A 178 -23.66 2.05 5.00
CA ALA A 178 -22.36 1.46 4.78
C ALA A 178 -21.34 2.56 4.49
N GLY A 179 -20.13 2.46 5.06
CA GLY A 179 -19.06 3.41 4.82
C GLY A 179 -17.68 2.77 4.85
N ILE A 180 -16.73 3.41 4.20
CA ILE A 180 -15.33 2.98 4.06
C ILE A 180 -14.44 4.02 4.73
N SER A 181 -13.43 3.59 5.47
CA SER A 181 -12.42 4.47 6.10
C SER A 181 -11.49 5.11 5.06
N LYS A 182 -10.74 6.15 5.45
CA LYS A 182 -9.85 6.89 4.53
C LYS A 182 -8.78 5.98 3.89
N ASP A 183 -8.26 5.06 4.68
CA ASP A 183 -7.27 4.05 4.28
C ASP A 183 -7.87 2.84 3.57
N GLY A 184 -9.19 2.82 3.33
CA GLY A 184 -9.90 1.67 2.75
C GLY A 184 -9.96 0.42 3.65
N ARG A 185 -9.29 0.42 4.80
CA ARG A 185 -9.09 -0.81 5.58
C ARG A 185 -10.34 -1.26 6.33
N LYS A 186 -11.25 -0.34 6.66
CA LYS A 186 -12.44 -0.63 7.46
C LYS A 186 -13.72 -0.41 6.68
N LEU A 187 -14.60 -1.41 6.74
CA LEU A 187 -16.01 -1.27 6.45
C LEU A 187 -16.78 -0.98 7.74
N ILE A 188 -17.60 0.07 7.71
CA ILE A 188 -18.48 0.47 8.79
C ILE A 188 -19.91 0.22 8.33
N LEU A 189 -20.63 -0.66 9.03
CA LEU A 189 -22.06 -0.87 8.83
C LEU A 189 -22.80 -0.32 10.04
N ALA A 190 -23.83 0.50 9.84
CA ALA A 190 -24.63 1.06 10.92
C ALA A 190 -26.12 0.78 10.68
N VAL A 191 -26.81 0.37 11.75
CA VAL A 191 -28.27 0.27 11.82
C VAL A 191 -28.74 1.10 13.01
N VAL A 192 -29.69 2.00 12.74
CA VAL A 192 -30.29 2.90 13.73
C VAL A 192 -31.76 2.54 13.87
N ASP A 193 -32.20 2.22 15.07
CA ASP A 193 -33.64 2.00 15.35
C ASP A 193 -34.41 3.31 15.21
N GLY A 194 -35.72 3.24 14.97
CA GLY A 194 -36.55 4.43 14.84
C GLY A 194 -38.05 4.12 14.93
N ARG A 195 -38.87 5.17 14.96
CA ARG A 195 -40.35 5.09 15.05
C ARG A 195 -40.87 4.45 16.35
N THR A 196 -40.05 4.42 17.40
CA THR A 196 -40.44 3.92 18.72
C THR A 196 -40.14 4.96 19.80
N SER A 197 -40.68 4.76 21.01
CA SER A 197 -40.37 5.65 22.15
C SER A 197 -38.93 5.52 22.66
N ILE A 198 -38.29 4.38 22.38
CA ILE A 198 -36.90 4.09 22.79
C ILE A 198 -35.87 4.51 21.75
N SER A 199 -36.29 4.73 20.49
CA SER A 199 -35.45 5.34 19.45
C SER A 199 -36.29 6.13 18.44
N VAL A 200 -35.99 7.42 18.29
CA VAL A 200 -36.71 8.30 17.36
C VAL A 200 -36.19 8.22 15.92
N GLY A 201 -35.03 7.57 15.70
CA GLY A 201 -34.37 7.50 14.40
C GLY A 201 -33.63 8.80 14.01
N MET A 202 -33.06 8.79 12.81
CA MET A 202 -32.16 9.85 12.32
C MET A 202 -32.59 10.43 10.98
N ARG A 203 -32.29 11.72 10.80
CA ARG A 203 -32.19 12.39 9.50
C ARG A 203 -30.92 11.96 8.77
N CYS A 204 -30.84 12.17 7.46
CA CYS A 204 -29.63 11.83 6.70
C CYS A 204 -28.39 12.62 7.17
N THR A 205 -28.55 13.88 7.57
CA THR A 205 -27.45 14.73 8.06
C THR A 205 -26.89 14.24 9.40
N GLU A 206 -27.76 13.71 10.26
CA GLU A 206 -27.37 13.09 11.54
C GLU A 206 -26.69 11.74 11.30
N LEU A 207 -27.19 10.96 10.34
CA LEU A 207 -26.55 9.73 9.89
C LEU A 207 -25.15 9.99 9.32
N GLY A 208 -24.99 11.03 8.50
CA GLY A 208 -23.67 11.44 8.00
C GLY A 208 -22.71 11.82 9.11
N SER A 209 -23.20 12.56 10.11
CA SER A 209 -22.42 12.91 11.31
C SER A 209 -22.03 11.67 12.12
N LEU A 210 -22.95 10.70 12.27
CA LEU A 210 -22.69 9.41 12.91
C LEU A 210 -21.60 8.63 12.16
N MET A 211 -21.76 8.43 10.84
CA MET A 211 -20.82 7.66 10.02
C MET A 211 -19.43 8.27 10.03
N LYS A 212 -19.33 9.60 9.89
CA LYS A 212 -18.06 10.33 10.04
C LYS A 212 -17.45 10.11 11.43
N GLY A 213 -18.25 10.19 12.49
CA GLY A 213 -17.81 9.96 13.87
C GLY A 213 -17.39 8.50 14.16
N LEU A 214 -17.89 7.54 13.38
CA LEU A 214 -17.47 6.14 13.41
C LEU A 214 -16.21 5.87 12.56
N GLY A 215 -15.70 6.88 11.85
CA GLY A 215 -14.47 6.79 11.05
C GLY A 215 -14.66 6.62 9.54
N ALA A 216 -15.89 6.77 9.02
CA ALA A 216 -16.13 6.69 7.58
C ALA A 216 -15.58 7.94 6.86
N TRP A 217 -14.78 7.73 5.82
CA TRP A 217 -14.35 8.76 4.88
C TRP A 217 -15.39 8.98 3.79
N ASN A 218 -15.97 7.89 3.29
CA ASN A 218 -17.13 7.91 2.41
C ASN A 218 -18.22 7.00 2.99
N ALA A 219 -19.49 7.41 2.89
CA ALA A 219 -20.61 6.60 3.37
C ALA A 219 -21.91 6.82 2.58
N LEU A 220 -22.64 5.73 2.36
CA LEU A 220 -23.94 5.67 1.68
C LEU A 220 -25.03 5.24 2.66
N ASN A 221 -26.20 5.87 2.57
CA ASN A 221 -27.42 5.38 3.20
C ASN A 221 -28.03 4.25 2.35
N LEU A 222 -28.31 3.11 2.95
CA LEU A 222 -29.01 1.97 2.35
C LEU A 222 -30.53 2.06 2.60
N ASP A 223 -31.30 1.05 2.19
CA ASP A 223 -32.73 1.04 2.50
C ASP A 223 -32.97 1.06 4.01
N GLY A 224 -34.02 1.76 4.43
CA GLY A 224 -34.28 2.05 5.83
C GLY A 224 -35.71 1.74 6.26
N GLY A 225 -36.14 2.36 7.35
CA GLY A 225 -37.47 2.10 7.90
C GLY A 225 -37.61 0.66 8.39
N GLY A 226 -38.71 -0.02 8.03
CA GLY A 226 -38.94 -1.41 8.45
C GLY A 226 -37.94 -2.41 7.86
N SER A 227 -37.16 -2.01 6.85
CA SER A 227 -36.07 -2.82 6.30
C SER A 227 -34.82 -2.82 7.18
N SER A 228 -34.64 -1.84 8.07
CA SER A 228 -33.45 -1.70 8.90
C SER A 228 -33.32 -2.84 9.91
N ALA A 229 -32.40 -3.75 9.64
CA ALA A 229 -32.09 -4.86 10.52
C ALA A 229 -30.60 -5.24 10.46
N MET A 230 -30.06 -5.66 11.60
CA MET A 230 -28.72 -6.21 11.76
C MET A 230 -28.78 -7.56 12.47
N TYR A 231 -28.12 -8.55 11.89
CA TYR A 231 -27.92 -9.88 12.47
C TYR A 231 -26.46 -10.07 12.84
N VAL A 232 -26.21 -10.66 14.02
CA VAL A 232 -24.89 -11.12 14.46
C VAL A 232 -25.02 -12.56 14.96
N SER A 233 -24.19 -13.46 14.44
CA SER A 233 -24.19 -14.87 14.82
C SER A 233 -23.93 -15.04 16.32
N GLY A 234 -24.65 -15.96 16.96
CA GLY A 234 -24.66 -16.13 18.42
C GLY A 234 -25.53 -15.12 19.19
N ALA A 235 -25.83 -13.95 18.63
CA ALA A 235 -26.74 -12.96 19.23
C ALA A 235 -28.13 -12.92 18.56
N GLY A 236 -28.22 -13.29 17.28
CA GLY A 236 -29.43 -13.15 16.48
C GLY A 236 -29.59 -11.73 15.92
N THR A 237 -30.83 -11.29 15.75
CA THR A 237 -31.17 -9.90 15.40
C THR A 237 -30.87 -9.00 16.59
N VAL A 238 -29.95 -8.04 16.43
CA VAL A 238 -29.44 -7.23 17.55
C VAL A 238 -30.23 -5.94 17.77
N ASN A 239 -30.89 -5.44 16.73
CA ASN A 239 -31.70 -4.21 16.78
C ASN A 239 -33.20 -4.54 16.93
N ASP A 240 -34.04 -3.52 17.11
CA ASP A 240 -35.50 -3.66 17.26
C ASP A 240 -36.22 -3.17 15.98
N PRO A 241 -36.57 -4.07 15.04
CA PRO A 241 -37.15 -3.68 13.75
C PRO A 241 -38.44 -2.88 13.92
N SER A 242 -38.59 -1.78 13.17
CA SER A 242 -39.72 -0.87 13.40
C SER A 242 -41.11 -1.45 13.10
N ASP A 243 -41.16 -2.56 12.36
CA ASP A 243 -42.40 -3.26 12.02
C ASP A 243 -42.74 -4.35 13.08
N GLY A 244 -41.99 -4.42 14.17
CA GLY A 244 -42.11 -5.41 15.25
C GLY A 244 -41.47 -6.77 14.93
N VAL A 245 -41.21 -7.05 13.66
CA VAL A 245 -40.48 -8.22 13.14
C VAL A 245 -39.58 -7.80 11.99
N GLU A 246 -38.59 -8.63 11.66
CA GLU A 246 -37.76 -8.39 10.47
C GLU A 246 -38.62 -8.41 9.20
N ARG A 247 -38.46 -7.38 8.37
CA ARG A 247 -39.08 -7.33 7.05
C ARG A 247 -38.32 -8.22 6.06
N VAL A 248 -39.08 -8.85 5.17
CA VAL A 248 -38.51 -9.47 3.96
C VAL A 248 -38.09 -8.38 2.99
N VAL A 249 -36.80 -8.31 2.67
CA VAL A 249 -36.20 -7.31 1.75
C VAL A 249 -35.69 -7.96 0.47
N ALA A 250 -35.32 -7.14 -0.51
CA ALA A 250 -34.80 -7.63 -1.79
C ALA A 250 -33.43 -8.31 -1.63
N ASN A 251 -32.44 -7.58 -1.10
CA ASN A 251 -31.06 -8.04 -0.94
C ASN A 251 -30.43 -7.58 0.39
N HIS A 252 -29.21 -8.04 0.61
CA HIS A 252 -28.49 -8.01 1.87
C HIS A 252 -26.98 -7.95 1.61
N LEU A 253 -26.23 -7.49 2.61
CA LEU A 253 -24.78 -7.63 2.68
C LEU A 253 -24.41 -8.48 3.89
N GLY A 254 -23.75 -9.61 3.65
CA GLY A 254 -23.24 -10.52 4.66
C GLY A 254 -21.73 -10.35 4.86
N VAL A 255 -21.30 -10.49 6.10
CA VAL A 255 -19.90 -10.44 6.54
C VAL A 255 -19.51 -11.85 6.99
N PHE A 256 -18.46 -12.37 6.37
CA PHE A 256 -17.78 -13.58 6.81
C PHE A 256 -16.57 -13.20 7.63
N ALA A 257 -16.33 -13.89 8.74
CA ALA A 257 -15.25 -13.59 9.69
C ALA A 257 -14.77 -14.85 10.41
N THR A 258 -14.29 -15.83 9.65
CA THR A 258 -13.91 -17.17 10.15
C THR A 258 -12.65 -17.17 11.02
N GLY A 259 -11.90 -16.07 11.06
CA GLY A 259 -10.63 -15.94 11.77
C GLY A 259 -9.47 -16.73 11.15
N SER A 260 -9.67 -17.30 9.95
CA SER A 260 -8.66 -18.07 9.23
C SER A 260 -8.85 -17.96 7.72
N GLY A 261 -7.75 -18.06 6.97
CA GLY A 261 -7.75 -17.84 5.52
C GLY A 261 -7.41 -16.39 5.14
N GLU A 262 -7.25 -16.15 3.84
CA GLU A 262 -6.91 -14.82 3.34
C GLU A 262 -8.12 -13.88 3.43
N PRO A 263 -7.90 -12.57 3.64
CA PRO A 263 -8.95 -11.58 3.51
C PRO A 263 -9.47 -11.54 2.07
N GLY A 264 -10.78 -11.61 1.87
CA GLY A 264 -11.42 -11.65 0.56
C GLY A 264 -11.84 -10.30 0.00
N SER A 265 -11.62 -9.19 0.73
CA SER A 265 -12.10 -7.86 0.35
C SER A 265 -11.18 -6.71 0.79
N CYS A 266 -9.93 -7.03 1.14
CA CYS A 266 -8.89 -6.06 1.52
C CYS A 266 -8.38 -5.32 0.29
N ASP A 267 -8.58 -4.01 0.16
CA ASP A 267 -7.96 -3.29 -0.97
C ASP A 267 -6.46 -3.11 -0.72
N ARG A 268 -5.66 -3.80 -1.54
CA ARG A 268 -4.20 -3.74 -1.51
C ARG A 268 -3.64 -2.93 -2.67
N THR A 269 -4.46 -2.28 -3.48
CA THR A 269 -3.98 -1.55 -4.66
C THR A 269 -3.05 -0.40 -4.27
N TRP A 270 -3.32 0.27 -3.15
CA TRP A 270 -2.40 1.26 -2.57
C TRP A 270 -1.14 0.58 -2.01
N GLU A 271 -1.27 -0.55 -1.30
CA GLU A 271 -0.13 -1.32 -0.77
C GLU A 271 0.81 -1.69 -1.91
N GLU A 272 0.27 -2.17 -3.04
CA GLU A 272 0.99 -2.58 -4.24
C GLU A 272 1.57 -1.41 -5.02
N SER A 273 0.80 -0.32 -5.16
CA SER A 273 1.30 0.90 -5.81
C SER A 273 2.42 1.57 -4.99
N ALA A 274 2.40 1.43 -3.66
CA ALA A 274 3.45 1.86 -2.74
C ALA A 274 4.57 0.82 -2.54
N LEU A 275 4.31 -0.47 -2.82
CA LEU A 275 5.28 -1.57 -2.85
C LEU A 275 6.16 -1.51 -4.09
N ASP A 276 5.60 -1.13 -5.23
CA ASP A 276 6.30 -0.89 -6.50
C ASP A 276 7.28 0.30 -6.41
N ALA A 277 7.12 1.11 -5.37
CA ALA A 277 8.02 2.17 -4.96
C ALA A 277 9.18 1.69 -4.05
N LEU A 278 9.17 0.44 -3.56
CA LEU A 278 10.20 -0.11 -2.65
C LEU A 278 11.42 -0.66 -3.39
N ASP A 279 11.26 -1.06 -4.65
CA ASP A 279 12.34 -1.56 -5.52
C ASP A 279 12.92 -0.44 -6.42
N SER A 280 12.74 0.83 -6.05
CA SER A 280 13.11 1.99 -6.89
C SER A 280 14.25 2.85 -6.33
N SER A 281 14.90 2.39 -5.26
CA SER A 281 16.17 2.98 -4.86
C SER A 281 17.27 2.41 -5.74
N THR A 282 18.03 3.28 -6.41
CA THR A 282 19.17 2.93 -7.28
C THR A 282 20.41 2.61 -6.46
N THR A 283 20.53 3.14 -5.24
CA THR A 283 21.56 2.77 -4.29
C THR A 283 21.11 3.13 -2.87
N THR A 284 21.73 2.50 -1.87
CA THR A 284 21.62 2.90 -0.47
C THR A 284 22.96 3.01 0.23
N ASP A 285 24.08 2.99 -0.52
CA ASP A 285 25.41 3.25 0.04
C ASP A 285 25.54 4.74 0.38
N VAL A 286 25.25 5.11 1.62
CA VAL A 286 25.23 6.53 2.02
C VAL A 286 26.62 7.03 2.40
N ASN A 287 27.61 6.14 2.57
CA ASN A 287 28.95 6.46 3.05
C ASN A 287 30.07 6.21 2.02
N GLY A 288 29.73 5.65 0.85
CA GLY A 288 30.61 5.39 -0.28
C GLY A 288 31.60 4.26 -0.02
N ASP A 289 31.26 3.31 0.86
CA ASP A 289 32.15 2.19 1.21
C ASP A 289 31.95 0.94 0.33
N GLY A 290 31.04 1.03 -0.65
CA GLY A 290 30.72 -0.04 -1.60
C GLY A 290 29.76 -1.09 -1.03
N ARG A 291 29.18 -0.85 0.15
CA ARG A 291 28.17 -1.71 0.77
C ARG A 291 26.83 -1.00 0.80
N ALA A 292 25.77 -1.77 0.64
CA ALA A 292 24.44 -1.23 0.86
C ALA A 292 24.16 -1.00 2.35
N ASP A 293 23.58 0.16 2.66
CA ASP A 293 23.12 0.48 4.01
C ASP A 293 21.61 0.30 4.15
N LEU A 294 21.14 0.29 5.39
CA LEU A 294 19.72 0.21 5.68
C LEU A 294 19.20 1.54 6.21
N CYS A 295 18.37 2.20 5.39
CA CYS A 295 17.75 3.47 5.72
C CYS A 295 16.25 3.32 5.91
N ALA A 296 15.69 4.00 6.91
CA ALA A 296 14.26 4.00 7.13
C ALA A 296 13.81 5.23 7.90
N ARG A 297 12.53 5.57 7.74
CA ARG A 297 11.87 6.64 8.48
C ARG A 297 11.14 6.07 9.71
N GLY A 298 11.50 6.55 10.89
CA GLY A 298 10.74 6.37 12.13
C GLY A 298 9.93 7.61 12.51
N GLY A 299 9.29 7.60 13.67
CA GLY A 299 8.47 8.73 14.15
C GLY A 299 9.24 10.04 14.32
N ALA A 300 10.55 9.99 14.53
CA ALA A 300 11.43 11.16 14.70
C ALA A 300 12.06 11.68 13.39
N GLY A 301 12.07 10.87 12.32
CA GLY A 301 12.77 11.20 11.08
C GLY A 301 13.47 9.99 10.47
N VAL A 302 14.37 10.23 9.52
CA VAL A 302 15.13 9.18 8.82
C VAL A 302 16.39 8.82 9.59
N THR A 303 16.71 7.53 9.63
CA THR A 303 17.97 6.99 10.14
C THR A 303 18.54 5.97 9.17
N CYS A 304 19.84 6.03 8.91
CA CYS A 304 20.57 5.09 8.08
C CYS A 304 21.57 4.32 8.93
N SER A 305 21.47 2.99 8.95
CA SER A 305 22.36 2.10 9.69
C SER A 305 23.40 1.53 8.74
N LEU A 306 24.66 1.85 9.01
CA LEU A 306 25.75 1.55 8.09
C LEU A 306 26.17 0.09 8.18
N SER A 307 26.26 -0.61 7.05
CA SER A 307 26.77 -1.98 7.02
C SER A 307 28.26 -2.02 7.35
N THR A 308 28.70 -3.10 8.00
CA THR A 308 30.13 -3.43 8.19
C THR A 308 30.49 -4.77 7.54
N GLY A 309 29.58 -5.32 6.73
CA GLY A 309 29.68 -6.65 6.11
C GLY A 309 29.36 -7.84 7.00
N SER A 310 29.38 -7.67 8.32
CA SER A 310 29.00 -8.73 9.28
C SER A 310 28.15 -8.25 10.44
N ALA A 311 27.92 -6.95 10.52
CA ALA A 311 27.12 -6.25 11.52
C ALA A 311 26.74 -4.85 10.99
N PHE A 312 26.11 -4.04 11.83
CA PHE A 312 25.82 -2.64 11.53
C PHE A 312 26.52 -1.71 12.52
N ALA A 313 27.07 -0.60 12.02
CA ALA A 313 27.67 0.44 12.84
C ALA A 313 26.60 1.36 13.45
N ALA A 314 27.05 2.39 14.19
CA ALA A 314 26.15 3.42 14.70
C ALA A 314 25.43 4.12 13.52
N PRO A 315 24.11 4.35 13.62
CA PRO A 315 23.37 4.96 12.53
C PRO A 315 23.70 6.44 12.38
N ILE A 316 23.67 6.93 11.14
CA ILE A 316 23.71 8.35 10.83
C ILE A 316 22.29 8.93 10.78
N SER A 317 22.16 10.19 11.17
CA SER A 317 20.88 10.90 11.20
C SER A 317 20.57 11.49 9.81
N GLY A 318 19.38 11.17 9.32
CA GLY A 318 18.81 11.80 8.13
C GLY A 318 17.95 13.02 8.47
N PRO A 319 17.21 13.54 7.48
CA PRO A 319 16.31 14.67 7.68
C PRO A 319 15.21 14.37 8.70
N ALA A 320 14.77 15.42 9.41
CA ALA A 320 13.77 15.36 10.48
C ALA A 320 12.33 15.25 9.95
N LEU A 321 12.08 14.22 9.13
CA LEU A 321 10.79 13.88 8.50
C LEU A 321 9.80 13.28 9.53
N SER A 322 9.58 13.98 10.63
CA SER A 322 8.88 13.47 11.83
C SER A 322 7.36 13.40 11.67
N ASP A 323 6.71 12.54 12.45
CA ASP A 323 5.25 12.50 12.54
C ASP A 323 4.67 13.85 12.99
N ALA A 324 5.34 14.52 13.93
CA ALA A 324 4.93 15.83 14.44
C ALA A 324 4.96 16.92 13.35
N SER A 325 5.75 16.71 12.30
CA SER A 325 5.85 17.58 11.12
C SER A 325 4.94 17.15 9.97
N GLY A 326 3.97 16.24 10.21
CA GLY A 326 2.99 15.82 9.20
C GLY A 326 3.47 14.72 8.26
N TRP A 327 4.64 14.11 8.50
CA TRP A 327 5.13 12.99 7.69
C TRP A 327 4.49 11.65 8.03
N ASN A 328 3.49 11.64 8.91
CA ASN A 328 2.59 10.49 9.06
C ASN A 328 1.52 10.42 7.95
N ASP A 329 1.49 11.37 7.01
CA ASP A 329 0.67 11.30 5.79
C ASP A 329 1.27 10.33 4.76
N GLU A 330 0.42 9.45 4.24
CA GLU A 330 0.76 8.42 3.25
C GLU A 330 1.32 9.01 1.96
N SER A 331 0.76 10.13 1.48
CA SER A 331 1.26 10.80 0.28
C SER A 331 2.66 11.41 0.46
N ASN A 332 3.22 11.34 1.67
CA ASN A 332 4.56 11.81 2.00
C ASN A 332 5.48 10.63 2.30
N TRP A 333 5.19 9.82 3.33
CA TRP A 333 6.13 8.77 3.74
C TRP A 333 6.32 7.66 2.71
N SER A 334 5.33 7.38 1.86
CA SER A 334 5.44 6.36 0.80
C SER A 334 6.37 6.77 -0.35
N THR A 335 6.75 8.05 -0.41
CA THR A 335 7.51 8.65 -1.52
C THR A 335 9.01 8.68 -1.28
N LEU A 336 9.50 8.16 -0.14
CA LEU A 336 10.94 8.10 0.15
C LEU A 336 11.68 7.28 -0.92
N ARG A 337 12.66 7.90 -1.58
CA ARG A 337 13.57 7.30 -2.57
C ARG A 337 15.01 7.60 -2.19
N MET A 338 15.91 6.71 -2.60
CA MET A 338 17.34 6.91 -2.47
C MET A 338 18.04 6.64 -3.79
N GLY A 339 19.04 7.45 -4.11
CA GLY A 339 19.78 7.42 -5.37
C GLY A 339 20.79 8.56 -5.42
N ASP A 340 21.69 8.56 -6.39
CA ASP A 340 22.78 9.52 -6.49
C ASP A 340 22.35 10.69 -7.38
N ILE A 341 21.83 11.77 -6.78
CA ILE A 341 21.29 12.88 -7.56
C ILE A 341 22.35 13.93 -7.91
N ASP A 342 23.52 13.92 -7.28
CA ASP A 342 24.60 14.88 -7.57
C ASP A 342 25.82 14.29 -8.30
N GLY A 343 25.86 12.97 -8.45
CA GLY A 343 26.86 12.21 -9.19
C GLY A 343 28.15 12.00 -8.40
N ASP A 344 28.11 12.07 -7.07
CA ASP A 344 29.27 11.90 -6.20
C ASP A 344 29.52 10.44 -5.78
N GLY A 345 28.63 9.53 -6.16
CA GLY A 345 28.66 8.11 -5.84
C GLY A 345 28.00 7.75 -4.51
N LEU A 346 27.45 8.70 -3.77
CA LEU A 346 26.73 8.47 -2.52
C LEU A 346 25.21 8.43 -2.75
N ALA A 347 24.52 7.65 -1.93
CA ALA A 347 23.07 7.61 -1.95
C ALA A 347 22.47 8.84 -1.25
N ASP A 348 21.79 9.68 -2.01
CA ASP A 348 20.98 10.80 -1.53
C ASP A 348 19.57 10.34 -1.16
N LEU A 349 18.80 11.24 -0.57
CA LEU A 349 17.41 10.99 -0.20
C LEU A 349 16.48 12.00 -0.84
N CYS A 350 15.47 11.54 -1.57
CA CYS A 350 14.38 12.38 -2.08
C CYS A 350 13.04 11.93 -1.52
N ALA A 351 12.18 12.88 -1.17
CA ALA A 351 10.81 12.60 -0.75
C ALA A 351 9.87 13.78 -1.04
N ARG A 352 8.61 13.46 -1.35
CA ARG A 352 7.55 14.42 -1.54
C ARG A 352 6.97 14.85 -0.20
N ALA A 353 6.82 16.15 -0.01
CA ALA A 353 6.03 16.77 1.04
C ALA A 353 4.79 17.48 0.45
N ASN A 354 3.93 18.02 1.30
CA ASN A 354 2.70 18.71 0.88
C ASN A 354 2.96 19.92 -0.03
N ASP A 355 4.14 20.54 0.06
CA ASP A 355 4.56 21.74 -0.69
C ASP A 355 5.43 21.45 -1.92
N GLY A 356 5.84 20.19 -2.14
CA GLY A 356 6.67 19.78 -3.28
C GLY A 356 7.66 18.67 -2.90
N VAL A 357 8.53 18.30 -3.85
CA VAL A 357 9.61 17.36 -3.57
C VAL A 357 10.79 18.08 -2.94
N HIS A 358 11.42 17.43 -1.97
CA HIS A 358 12.67 17.85 -1.36
C HIS A 358 13.66 16.69 -1.44
N CYS A 359 14.92 17.02 -1.72
CA CYS A 359 16.02 16.08 -1.67
C CYS A 359 17.05 16.54 -0.65
N TRP A 360 17.83 15.60 -0.13
CA TRP A 360 18.91 15.85 0.81
C TRP A 360 20.12 15.05 0.38
N LEU A 361 21.24 15.75 0.15
CA LEU A 361 22.47 15.18 -0.34
C LEU A 361 23.28 14.57 0.80
N SER A 362 23.82 13.37 0.60
CA SER A 362 24.73 12.73 1.55
C SER A 362 26.12 13.36 1.51
N ASP A 363 26.81 13.39 2.64
CA ASP A 363 28.25 13.70 2.71
C ASP A 363 29.08 12.54 3.30
N GLY A 364 28.46 11.36 3.40
CA GLY A 364 29.00 10.17 4.05
C GLY A 364 28.85 10.12 5.57
N LYS A 365 28.40 11.22 6.20
CA LYS A 365 28.21 11.32 7.66
C LYS A 365 26.79 11.73 8.04
N GLY A 366 26.05 12.29 7.11
CA GLY A 366 24.66 12.69 7.24
C GLY A 366 24.16 13.33 5.96
N PHE A 367 23.09 14.12 6.08
CA PHE A 367 22.41 14.73 4.95
C PHE A 367 22.31 16.25 5.10
N PRO A 368 23.44 16.99 5.09
CA PRO A 368 23.48 18.40 5.48
C PRO A 368 22.86 19.35 4.45
N THR A 369 22.87 18.98 3.17
CA THR A 369 22.48 19.86 2.08
C THR A 369 21.08 19.51 1.61
N LYS A 370 20.12 20.42 1.79
CA LYS A 370 18.76 20.27 1.26
C LYS A 370 18.66 20.93 -0.13
N VAL A 371 18.20 20.16 -1.12
CA VAL A 371 17.92 20.60 -2.49
C VAL A 371 16.40 20.67 -2.69
N SER A 372 15.92 21.81 -3.21
CA SER A 372 14.50 21.96 -3.58
C SER A 372 14.22 21.23 -4.89
N GLY A 373 13.26 20.30 -4.85
CA GLY A 373 12.77 19.60 -6.01
C GLY A 373 11.64 20.34 -6.73
N PRO A 374 11.03 19.70 -7.74
CA PRO A 374 9.85 20.23 -8.41
C PRO A 374 8.66 20.37 -7.44
N ALA A 375 7.80 21.35 -7.71
CA ALA A 375 6.67 21.74 -6.87
C ALA A 375 5.49 20.75 -6.88
N LEU A 376 5.73 19.43 -6.95
CA LEU A 376 4.73 18.35 -7.03
C LEU A 376 3.83 18.29 -5.76
N ALA A 377 3.08 19.34 -5.49
CA ALA A 377 2.47 19.66 -4.20
C ALA A 377 0.98 19.31 -4.18
N ASP A 378 0.41 19.28 -2.97
CA ASP A 378 -1.01 18.96 -2.75
C ASP A 378 -1.91 19.96 -3.49
N ALA A 379 -1.50 21.22 -3.55
CA ALA A 379 -2.25 22.30 -4.21
C ALA A 379 -2.47 22.04 -5.72
N GLN A 380 -1.63 21.21 -6.35
CA GLN A 380 -1.79 20.78 -7.74
C GLN A 380 -2.28 19.32 -7.86
N GLY A 381 -2.77 18.72 -6.76
CA GLY A 381 -3.38 17.39 -6.75
C GLY A 381 -2.40 16.22 -6.67
N TRP A 382 -1.11 16.46 -6.39
CA TRP A 382 -0.09 15.39 -6.33
C TRP A 382 -0.21 14.46 -5.11
N ASN A 383 -1.17 14.70 -4.21
CA ASN A 383 -1.53 13.79 -3.14
C ASN A 383 -2.46 12.63 -3.60
N GLY A 384 -2.77 12.54 -4.91
CA GLY A 384 -3.39 11.36 -5.51
C GLY A 384 -2.39 10.20 -5.67
N ALA A 385 -2.79 8.98 -5.30
CA ALA A 385 -1.95 7.77 -5.35
C ALA A 385 -1.42 7.46 -6.75
N GLN A 386 -2.21 7.76 -7.78
CA GLN A 386 -1.84 7.65 -9.19
C GLN A 386 -0.71 8.60 -9.63
N TYR A 387 -0.34 9.56 -8.77
CA TYR A 387 0.74 10.50 -9.01
C TYR A 387 1.90 10.24 -8.04
N TYR A 388 1.70 10.36 -6.72
CA TYR A 388 2.81 10.20 -5.76
C TYR A 388 3.40 8.78 -5.76
N GLY A 389 2.59 7.75 -6.04
CA GLY A 389 3.05 6.36 -6.11
C GLY A 389 4.01 6.10 -7.27
N THR A 390 4.06 7.00 -8.25
CA THR A 390 4.89 6.89 -9.46
C THR A 390 6.23 7.61 -9.36
N LEU A 391 6.54 8.25 -8.23
CA LEU A 391 7.84 8.92 -8.04
C LEU A 391 8.99 7.90 -8.13
N ARG A 392 10.01 8.17 -8.94
CA ARG A 392 11.20 7.36 -9.19
C ARG A 392 12.45 8.26 -9.27
N LEU A 393 13.60 7.66 -8.99
CA LEU A 393 14.92 8.20 -9.31
C LEU A 393 15.54 7.31 -10.39
N ALA A 394 16.08 7.91 -11.44
CA ALA A 394 16.72 7.19 -12.55
C ALA A 394 17.51 8.15 -13.45
N ASP A 395 18.69 7.76 -13.91
CA ASP A 395 19.46 8.51 -14.91
C ASP A 395 18.87 8.36 -16.32
N VAL A 396 17.85 9.16 -16.63
CA VAL A 396 17.21 9.15 -17.95
C VAL A 396 18.01 9.96 -18.97
N THR A 397 18.95 10.80 -18.53
CA THR A 397 19.80 11.59 -19.42
C THR A 397 21.08 10.87 -19.83
N GLY A 398 21.53 9.88 -19.06
CA GLY A 398 22.82 9.20 -19.20
C GLY A 398 23.99 10.07 -18.74
N ASP A 399 23.76 10.99 -17.79
CA ASP A 399 24.78 11.94 -17.32
C ASP A 399 25.45 11.53 -15.99
N GLY A 400 25.09 10.35 -15.48
CA GLY A 400 25.58 9.77 -14.23
C GLY A 400 24.87 10.28 -12.99
N LYS A 401 23.80 11.08 -13.11
CA LYS A 401 22.97 11.52 -11.99
C LYS A 401 21.56 10.98 -12.12
N ASP A 402 20.97 10.63 -10.98
CA ASP A 402 19.59 10.23 -10.94
C ASP A 402 18.64 11.43 -11.11
N ASP A 403 17.82 11.34 -12.14
CA ASP A 403 16.77 12.30 -12.43
C ASP A 403 15.49 11.96 -11.66
N LEU A 404 14.68 12.98 -11.37
CA LEU A 404 13.42 12.78 -10.66
C LEU A 404 12.28 12.59 -11.64
N CYS A 405 11.73 11.39 -11.68
CA CYS A 405 10.63 11.04 -12.57
C CYS A 405 9.32 10.81 -11.82
N ALA A 406 8.21 11.27 -12.38
CA ALA A 406 6.89 10.98 -11.88
C ALA A 406 5.83 11.18 -12.97
N ARG A 407 4.66 10.61 -12.73
CA ARG A 407 3.51 10.74 -13.61
C ARG A 407 2.54 11.80 -13.10
N SER A 408 2.04 12.63 -14.01
CA SER A 408 0.97 13.60 -13.80
C SER A 408 -0.29 13.20 -14.57
N SER A 409 -1.38 13.95 -14.38
CA SER A 409 -2.60 13.74 -15.18
C SER A 409 -2.41 13.93 -16.69
N ALA A 410 -1.42 14.74 -17.10
CA ALA A 410 -1.18 15.11 -18.49
C ALA A 410 -0.07 14.29 -19.18
N ASP A 411 0.83 13.67 -18.42
CA ASP A 411 2.06 13.07 -18.95
C ASP A 411 2.80 12.22 -17.90
N PHE A 412 3.81 11.48 -18.36
CA PHE A 412 4.96 11.11 -17.55
C PHE A 412 6.09 12.09 -17.79
N ARG A 413 6.76 12.51 -16.72
CA ARG A 413 7.79 13.55 -16.75
C ARG A 413 8.98 13.18 -15.89
N CYS A 414 10.16 13.49 -16.40
CA CYS A 414 11.43 13.37 -15.68
C CYS A 414 12.10 14.73 -15.64
N TYR A 415 12.49 15.16 -14.45
CA TYR A 415 13.19 16.41 -14.22
C TYR A 415 14.68 16.10 -14.13
N PRO A 416 15.50 16.51 -15.13
CA PRO A 416 16.92 16.21 -15.11
C PRO A 416 17.62 16.82 -13.90
N SER A 417 18.46 16.06 -13.20
CA SER A 417 19.22 16.58 -12.08
C SER A 417 20.34 17.50 -12.55
N THR A 418 20.57 18.59 -11.82
CA THR A 418 21.73 19.47 -12.01
C THR A 418 22.76 19.31 -10.89
N GLY A 419 22.57 18.31 -10.00
CA GLY A 419 23.32 18.06 -8.76
C GLY A 419 23.07 19.06 -7.62
N THR A 420 22.42 20.18 -7.91
CA THR A 420 22.03 21.20 -6.91
C THR A 420 20.58 21.64 -7.04
N GLY A 421 19.83 20.96 -7.90
CA GLY A 421 18.48 21.29 -8.31
C GLY A 421 18.05 20.44 -9.49
N PHE A 422 16.97 20.84 -10.14
CA PHE A 422 16.40 20.12 -11.27
C PHE A 422 16.06 21.05 -12.43
N GLY A 423 16.32 20.58 -13.65
CA GLY A 423 16.08 21.28 -14.90
C GLY A 423 14.62 21.24 -15.38
N ALA A 424 14.40 21.72 -16.60
CA ALA A 424 13.11 21.60 -17.27
C ALA A 424 12.79 20.13 -17.56
N PRO A 425 11.54 19.69 -17.35
CA PRO A 425 11.22 18.27 -17.49
C PRO A 425 11.23 17.82 -18.95
N ILE A 426 11.75 16.61 -19.17
CA ILE A 426 11.49 15.82 -20.39
C ILE A 426 10.21 15.03 -20.19
N VAL A 427 9.35 14.96 -21.22
CA VAL A 427 7.97 14.48 -21.05
C VAL A 427 7.53 13.53 -22.16
N THR A 428 6.59 12.64 -21.82
CA THR A 428 5.76 11.91 -22.79
C THR A 428 4.30 11.92 -22.35
N THR A 429 3.39 12.31 -23.24
CA THR A 429 1.95 12.33 -22.96
C THR A 429 1.32 10.95 -23.03
N ALA A 430 2.07 9.94 -23.49
CA ALA A 430 1.57 8.59 -23.71
C ALA A 430 1.12 7.89 -22.41
N LEU A 431 1.64 8.32 -21.26
CA LEU A 431 1.33 7.78 -19.94
C LEU A 431 0.37 8.68 -19.12
N SER A 432 -0.49 9.45 -19.78
CA SER A 432 -1.44 10.41 -19.16
C SER A 432 -2.78 9.78 -18.72
N ASP A 433 -3.62 10.54 -18.00
CA ASP A 433 -4.95 10.07 -17.53
C ASP A 433 -5.84 9.82 -18.76
N ALA A 434 -5.74 10.70 -19.76
CA ALA A 434 -6.45 10.58 -21.03
C ALA A 434 -6.11 9.28 -21.79
N ASN A 435 -4.97 8.67 -21.48
CA ASN A 435 -4.53 7.39 -22.04
C ASN A 435 -4.76 6.19 -21.09
N GLY A 436 -5.52 6.38 -20.01
CA GLY A 436 -5.95 5.32 -19.08
C GLY A 436 -4.93 4.94 -18.00
N PHE A 437 -3.92 5.80 -17.75
CA PHE A 437 -2.94 5.60 -16.69
C PHE A 437 -3.36 6.20 -15.33
N ASP A 438 -4.65 6.40 -15.11
CA ASP A 438 -5.25 6.80 -13.83
C ASP A 438 -5.72 5.59 -12.99
N GLU A 439 -5.70 4.38 -13.56
CA GLU A 439 -6.06 3.13 -12.88
C GLU A 439 -4.84 2.39 -12.28
N PRO A 440 -4.96 1.77 -11.08
CA PRO A 440 -3.85 1.09 -10.41
C PRO A 440 -3.14 0.03 -11.24
N SER A 441 -3.89 -0.74 -12.03
CA SER A 441 -3.34 -1.79 -12.93
C SER A 441 -2.53 -1.26 -14.12
N GLN A 442 -2.41 0.06 -14.23
CA GLN A 442 -1.66 0.77 -15.26
C GLN A 442 -0.57 1.62 -14.59
N TYR A 443 -0.90 2.60 -13.73
CA TYR A 443 0.14 3.44 -13.12
C TYR A 443 1.04 2.67 -12.15
N GLY A 444 0.51 1.64 -11.48
CA GLY A 444 1.31 0.79 -10.59
C GLY A 444 2.43 0.08 -11.34
N THR A 445 2.23 -0.21 -12.64
CA THR A 445 3.17 -0.98 -13.45
C THR A 445 4.35 -0.18 -14.04
N LEU A 446 4.48 1.10 -13.69
CA LEU A 446 5.58 1.92 -14.18
C LEU A 446 6.92 1.39 -13.66
N ARG A 447 7.80 1.00 -14.59
CA ARG A 447 9.16 0.53 -14.34
C ARG A 447 10.14 1.30 -15.19
N MET A 448 11.37 1.41 -14.69
CA MET A 448 12.44 2.14 -15.34
C MET A 448 13.69 1.24 -15.40
N GLY A 449 14.35 1.23 -16.56
CA GLY A 449 15.54 0.42 -16.85
C GLY A 449 16.00 0.68 -18.28
N ASP A 450 17.29 0.54 -18.57
CA ASP A 450 17.85 0.71 -19.93
C ASP A 450 17.51 -0.53 -20.77
N ILE A 451 16.58 -0.42 -21.73
CA ILE A 451 16.15 -1.59 -22.51
C ILE A 451 16.95 -1.77 -23.79
N ASP A 452 17.75 -0.79 -24.21
CA ASP A 452 18.50 -0.83 -25.47
C ASP A 452 20.02 -0.76 -25.34
N GLY A 453 20.52 -0.68 -24.10
CA GLY A 453 21.91 -0.81 -23.71
C GLY A 453 22.72 0.43 -24.08
N ASP A 454 22.07 1.59 -24.12
CA ASP A 454 22.70 2.85 -24.52
C ASP A 454 23.12 3.75 -23.35
N GLY A 455 22.96 3.24 -22.13
CA GLY A 455 23.32 3.88 -20.87
C GLY A 455 22.28 4.86 -20.34
N ARG A 456 21.13 5.01 -21.00
CA ARG A 456 20.02 5.84 -20.52
C ARG A 456 18.88 4.97 -20.01
N VAL A 457 18.30 5.38 -18.89
CA VAL A 457 17.16 4.67 -18.33
C VAL A 457 15.89 4.98 -19.12
N ASP A 458 15.19 3.93 -19.55
CA ASP A 458 13.91 4.02 -20.26
C ASP A 458 12.72 3.86 -19.31
N VAL A 459 11.50 4.01 -19.83
CA VAL A 459 10.26 3.76 -19.08
C VAL A 459 9.38 2.73 -19.76
N CYS A 460 8.97 1.71 -19.02
CA CYS A 460 7.96 0.75 -19.42
C CYS A 460 6.74 0.82 -18.50
N ALA A 461 5.55 0.71 -19.07
CA ALA A 461 4.33 0.59 -18.30
C ALA A 461 3.28 -0.21 -19.08
N ARG A 462 2.39 -0.85 -18.34
CA ARG A 462 1.31 -1.67 -18.86
C ARG A 462 0.10 -0.81 -19.21
N ALA A 463 -0.36 -0.90 -20.45
CA ALA A 463 -1.69 -0.47 -20.86
C ALA A 463 -2.68 -1.65 -20.81
N ALA A 464 -3.98 -1.36 -20.95
CA ALA A 464 -5.02 -2.41 -21.02
C ALA A 464 -4.74 -3.47 -22.11
N ALA A 465 -4.07 -3.07 -23.20
CA ALA A 465 -3.71 -3.91 -24.33
C ALA A 465 -2.39 -4.69 -24.17
N GLY A 466 -1.56 -4.37 -23.16
CA GLY A 466 -0.24 -5.00 -22.94
C GLY A 466 0.85 -4.02 -22.52
N MET A 467 2.09 -4.51 -22.40
CA MET A 467 3.25 -3.67 -22.06
C MET A 467 3.63 -2.72 -23.18
N ARG A 468 3.96 -1.48 -22.82
CA ARG A 468 4.48 -0.43 -23.70
C ARG A 468 5.77 0.11 -23.09
N CYS A 469 6.82 0.26 -23.88
CA CYS A 469 8.08 0.85 -23.44
C CYS A 469 8.46 2.05 -24.31
N TYR A 470 9.06 3.07 -23.69
CA TYR A 470 9.42 4.33 -24.32
C TYR A 470 10.88 4.62 -24.00
N ARG A 471 11.71 4.60 -25.05
CA ARG A 471 13.16 4.79 -24.89
C ARG A 471 13.52 6.25 -24.66
N SER A 472 14.45 6.52 -23.76
CA SER A 472 14.96 7.86 -23.52
C SER A 472 15.83 8.34 -24.67
N GLN A 473 15.65 9.61 -25.05
CA GLN A 473 16.47 10.32 -26.03
C GLN A 473 17.22 11.49 -25.38
N ALA A 474 17.40 11.45 -24.05
CA ALA A 474 17.92 12.49 -23.15
C ALA A 474 17.12 13.82 -23.13
N SER A 475 16.43 14.16 -24.21
CA SER A 475 15.61 15.37 -24.39
C SER A 475 14.12 15.07 -24.49
N GLY A 476 13.74 13.79 -24.46
CA GLY A 476 12.38 13.30 -24.64
C GLY A 476 12.35 11.78 -24.70
N PHE A 477 11.21 11.21 -25.09
CA PHE A 477 11.03 9.78 -25.25
C PHE A 477 10.66 9.42 -26.69
N ALA A 478 11.21 8.31 -27.18
CA ALA A 478 10.91 7.77 -28.49
C ALA A 478 9.47 7.24 -28.59
N ALA A 479 9.06 6.86 -29.81
CA ALA A 479 7.81 6.14 -30.03
C ALA A 479 7.80 4.81 -29.27
N ALA A 480 6.60 4.39 -28.84
CA ALA A 480 6.44 3.17 -28.06
C ALA A 480 6.93 1.93 -28.83
N ILE A 481 7.65 1.06 -28.13
CA ILE A 481 7.85 -0.34 -28.54
C ILE A 481 6.86 -1.22 -27.76
N ASP A 482 6.35 -2.25 -28.43
CA ASP A 482 5.45 -3.20 -27.81
C ASP A 482 6.24 -4.24 -27.00
N GLY A 483 5.82 -4.43 -25.75
CA GLY A 483 6.29 -5.51 -24.90
C GLY A 483 5.41 -6.75 -24.98
N PRO A 484 5.52 -7.66 -24.01
CA PRO A 484 4.65 -8.81 -23.88
C PRO A 484 3.17 -8.40 -23.83
N ALA A 485 2.32 -9.23 -24.42
CA ALA A 485 0.91 -8.91 -24.62
C ALA A 485 0.14 -8.62 -23.33
N TRP A 486 0.53 -9.21 -22.19
CA TRP A 486 0.04 -9.04 -20.81
C TRP A 486 -1.21 -8.14 -20.63
N SER A 487 -2.33 -8.50 -21.27
CA SER A 487 -3.49 -7.61 -21.46
C SER A 487 -4.61 -7.92 -20.48
N ASP A 488 -5.53 -6.97 -20.29
CA ASP A 488 -6.71 -7.16 -19.44
C ASP A 488 -7.56 -8.33 -19.97
N ALA A 489 -7.68 -8.44 -21.29
CA ALA A 489 -8.36 -9.55 -21.97
C ALA A 489 -7.72 -10.91 -21.67
N SER A 490 -6.44 -10.94 -21.34
CA SER A 490 -5.69 -12.14 -20.94
C SER A 490 -5.59 -12.31 -19.42
N GLY A 491 -6.32 -11.51 -18.64
CA GLY A 491 -6.38 -11.58 -17.18
C GLY A 491 -5.34 -10.75 -16.43
N TRP A 492 -4.46 -10.01 -17.12
CA TRP A 492 -3.38 -9.24 -16.49
C TRP A 492 -3.82 -7.95 -15.79
N GLY A 493 -5.12 -7.65 -15.77
CA GLY A 493 -5.68 -6.64 -14.87
C GLY A 493 -5.76 -7.10 -13.40
N PHE A 494 -5.45 -8.37 -13.13
CA PHE A 494 -5.37 -8.91 -11.77
C PHE A 494 -4.09 -8.46 -11.05
N VAL A 495 -4.23 -7.99 -9.80
CA VAL A 495 -3.14 -7.46 -8.97
C VAL A 495 -1.99 -8.43 -8.80
N GLY A 496 -2.27 -9.72 -8.55
CA GLY A 496 -1.24 -10.75 -8.41
C GLY A 496 -0.46 -11.08 -9.69
N TYR A 497 -0.73 -10.38 -10.80
CA TYR A 497 0.08 -10.42 -12.02
C TYR A 497 0.73 -9.06 -12.28
N TRP A 498 -0.04 -7.98 -12.41
CA TRP A 498 0.53 -6.70 -12.84
C TRP A 498 1.51 -6.11 -11.81
N SER A 499 1.30 -6.32 -10.50
CA SER A 499 2.21 -5.78 -9.49
C SER A 499 3.54 -6.54 -9.43
N THR A 500 3.59 -7.72 -10.04
CA THR A 500 4.80 -8.55 -10.11
C THR A 500 5.71 -8.20 -11.29
N ILE A 501 5.30 -7.27 -12.17
CA ILE A 501 6.11 -6.84 -13.32
C ILE A 501 7.41 -6.20 -12.80
N ARG A 502 8.53 -6.59 -13.38
CA ARG A 502 9.87 -6.06 -13.14
C ARG A 502 10.55 -5.79 -14.48
N LEU A 503 11.37 -4.74 -14.50
CA LEU A 503 12.22 -4.37 -15.62
C LEU A 503 13.66 -4.42 -15.11
N VAL A 504 14.35 -5.53 -15.40
CA VAL A 504 15.64 -5.88 -14.80
C VAL A 504 16.46 -6.68 -15.82
N ASP A 505 17.77 -6.47 -15.86
CA ASP A 505 18.69 -7.19 -16.76
C ASP A 505 18.97 -8.59 -16.17
N VAL A 506 18.21 -9.60 -16.60
CA VAL A 506 18.24 -10.93 -15.97
C VAL A 506 19.39 -11.78 -16.47
N ASP A 507 19.88 -11.51 -17.69
CA ASP A 507 20.93 -12.26 -18.36
C ASP A 507 22.23 -11.47 -18.56
N ALA A 508 22.37 -10.38 -17.80
CA ALA A 508 23.55 -9.52 -17.72
C ALA A 508 24.04 -9.02 -19.10
N ASP A 509 23.12 -8.82 -20.05
CA ASP A 509 23.47 -8.42 -21.42
C ASP A 509 23.57 -6.89 -21.59
N GLY A 510 23.32 -6.16 -20.50
CA GLY A 510 23.28 -4.71 -20.44
C GLY A 510 21.92 -4.11 -20.81
N LYS A 511 20.89 -4.93 -21.01
CA LYS A 511 19.52 -4.47 -21.31
C LYS A 511 18.54 -5.04 -20.31
N ALA A 512 17.63 -4.19 -19.86
CA ALA A 512 16.60 -4.57 -18.93
C ALA A 512 15.47 -5.38 -19.61
N ASP A 513 15.16 -6.51 -19.01
CA ASP A 513 14.17 -7.49 -19.45
C ASP A 513 12.86 -7.37 -18.70
N LEU A 514 11.78 -7.86 -19.33
CA LEU A 514 10.47 -7.88 -18.70
C LEU A 514 10.18 -9.23 -18.06
N CYS A 515 10.23 -9.27 -16.73
CA CYS A 515 9.88 -10.43 -15.93
C CYS A 515 8.60 -10.18 -15.12
N ALA A 516 7.70 -11.16 -15.08
CA ALA A 516 6.50 -11.09 -14.27
C ALA A 516 5.94 -12.48 -13.97
N ARG A 517 5.12 -12.57 -12.92
CA ARG A 517 4.39 -13.79 -12.58
C ARG A 517 3.01 -13.77 -13.24
N GLY A 518 2.69 -14.82 -13.99
CA GLY A 518 1.35 -15.11 -14.48
C GLY A 518 0.68 -16.28 -13.76
N ALA A 519 -0.49 -16.70 -14.26
CA ALA A 519 -1.26 -17.83 -13.71
C ALA A 519 -0.45 -19.13 -13.59
N LYS A 520 0.49 -19.35 -14.53
CA LYS A 520 1.28 -20.58 -14.67
C LYS A 520 2.68 -20.51 -14.04
N GLY A 521 3.06 -19.38 -13.45
CA GLY A 521 4.40 -19.16 -12.91
C GLY A 521 5.08 -17.89 -13.41
N LEU A 522 6.35 -17.75 -13.08
CA LEU A 522 7.20 -16.66 -13.56
C LEU A 522 7.49 -16.82 -15.06
N VAL A 523 7.49 -15.71 -15.78
CA VAL A 523 7.90 -15.62 -17.18
C VAL A 523 8.75 -14.37 -17.36
N CYS A 524 9.85 -14.51 -18.11
CA CYS A 524 10.69 -13.40 -18.54
C CYS A 524 10.69 -13.29 -20.06
N HIS A 525 10.84 -12.07 -20.56
CA HIS A 525 11.01 -11.77 -21.98
C HIS A 525 12.25 -10.90 -22.12
N LEU A 526 13.27 -11.44 -22.76
CA LEU A 526 14.58 -10.78 -22.89
C LEU A 526 14.52 -9.65 -23.91
N SER A 527 15.12 -8.50 -23.60
CA SER A 527 15.19 -7.37 -24.51
C SER A 527 16.16 -7.64 -25.66
N ASN A 528 15.87 -7.08 -26.83
CA ASN A 528 16.80 -7.02 -27.96
C ASN A 528 17.11 -5.57 -28.38
N GLY A 529 16.74 -4.60 -27.53
CA GLY A 529 16.90 -3.16 -27.75
C GLY A 529 15.84 -2.50 -28.63
N ASN A 530 15.03 -3.27 -29.36
CA ASN A 530 13.91 -2.72 -30.13
C ASN A 530 12.58 -3.46 -29.89
N GLY A 531 12.56 -4.34 -28.90
CA GLY A 531 11.44 -5.18 -28.52
C GLY A 531 11.90 -6.30 -27.61
N PHE A 532 11.01 -7.28 -27.39
CA PHE A 532 11.25 -8.36 -26.44
C PHE A 532 11.08 -9.73 -27.10
N GLY A 533 11.93 -10.68 -26.71
CA GLY A 533 12.01 -12.03 -27.25
C GLY A 533 10.86 -12.95 -26.82
N ALA A 534 11.02 -14.23 -27.17
CA ALA A 534 10.10 -15.28 -26.74
C ALA A 534 10.12 -15.44 -25.21
N ALA A 535 9.01 -15.93 -24.65
CA ALA A 535 8.87 -16.18 -23.22
C ALA A 535 9.88 -17.24 -22.74
N VAL A 536 10.72 -16.86 -21.78
CA VAL A 536 11.55 -17.77 -20.98
C VAL A 536 10.76 -18.16 -19.73
N THR A 537 10.56 -19.46 -19.53
CA THR A 537 9.78 -19.97 -18.40
C THR A 537 10.64 -20.00 -17.15
N GLY A 538 10.16 -19.37 -16.08
CA GLY A 538 10.79 -19.42 -14.77
C GLY A 538 10.12 -20.41 -13.81
N PRO A 539 10.33 -20.23 -12.50
CA PRO A 539 9.73 -21.09 -11.48
C PRO A 539 8.22 -21.19 -11.62
N ALA A 540 7.71 -22.41 -11.41
CA ALA A 540 6.30 -22.73 -11.68
C ALA A 540 5.31 -21.88 -10.89
N TRP A 541 5.66 -21.41 -9.68
CA TRP A 541 4.95 -20.48 -8.79
C TRP A 541 3.50 -20.10 -9.20
N SER A 542 2.64 -21.10 -9.33
CA SER A 542 1.38 -20.98 -10.06
C SER A 542 0.21 -20.65 -9.14
N ASP A 543 -0.87 -20.14 -9.72
CA ASP A 543 -2.12 -19.90 -8.99
C ASP A 543 -2.62 -21.18 -8.31
N ASP A 544 -2.58 -22.30 -9.03
CA ASP A 544 -2.98 -23.63 -8.54
C ASP A 544 -2.12 -24.10 -7.35
N SER A 545 -0.88 -23.60 -7.26
CA SER A 545 0.05 -23.88 -6.16
C SER A 545 -0.05 -22.83 -5.03
N GLY A 546 -1.04 -21.94 -5.08
CA GLY A 546 -1.32 -20.94 -4.06
C GLY A 546 -0.52 -19.65 -4.18
N TRP A 547 0.26 -19.45 -5.24
CA TRP A 547 1.09 -18.25 -5.43
C TRP A 547 0.31 -17.00 -5.85
N SER A 548 -1.00 -17.13 -6.10
CA SER A 548 -1.90 -15.98 -6.25
C SER A 548 -2.22 -15.26 -4.94
N ARG A 549 -1.68 -15.72 -3.79
CA ARG A 549 -1.84 -15.02 -2.50
C ARG A 549 -0.79 -13.92 -2.37
N HIS A 550 -1.22 -12.76 -1.88
CA HIS A 550 -0.39 -11.56 -1.69
C HIS A 550 0.95 -11.84 -0.99
N LYS A 551 0.91 -12.54 0.15
CA LYS A 551 2.11 -12.93 0.92
C LYS A 551 3.14 -13.80 0.18
N HIS A 552 2.86 -14.19 -1.06
CA HIS A 552 3.78 -14.87 -1.97
C HIS A 552 4.17 -13.94 -3.12
N TYR A 553 3.20 -13.48 -3.92
CA TYR A 553 3.52 -12.72 -5.14
C TYR A 553 4.13 -11.33 -4.87
N SER A 554 3.81 -10.66 -3.76
CA SER A 554 4.36 -9.31 -3.49
C SER A 554 5.82 -9.33 -3.00
N THR A 555 6.38 -10.54 -2.84
CA THR A 555 7.73 -10.77 -2.31
C THR A 555 8.75 -11.16 -3.37
N LEU A 556 8.38 -11.18 -4.66
CA LEU A 556 9.31 -11.43 -5.75
C LEU A 556 10.41 -10.37 -5.77
N ARG A 557 11.68 -10.80 -5.78
CA ARG A 557 12.86 -9.95 -5.86
C ARG A 557 13.86 -10.54 -6.84
N PHE A 558 14.46 -9.68 -7.66
CA PHE A 558 15.54 -10.02 -8.57
C PHE A 558 16.85 -9.48 -8.02
N ALA A 559 17.87 -10.32 -7.93
CA ALA A 559 19.20 -9.94 -7.46
C ALA A 559 20.20 -11.04 -7.81
N ASP A 560 21.46 -10.69 -8.06
CA ASP A 560 22.55 -11.64 -8.29
C ASP A 560 22.89 -12.34 -6.96
N LEU A 561 22.42 -13.56 -6.73
CA LEU A 561 22.62 -14.29 -5.47
C LEU A 561 23.99 -14.95 -5.42
N ASP A 562 24.54 -15.35 -6.56
CA ASP A 562 25.70 -16.23 -6.66
C ASP A 562 26.98 -15.59 -7.20
N GLY A 563 26.88 -14.34 -7.64
CA GLY A 563 27.96 -13.47 -8.06
C GLY A 563 28.42 -13.73 -9.48
N ASP A 564 27.55 -14.29 -10.34
CA ASP A 564 27.86 -14.55 -11.75
C ASP A 564 27.49 -13.38 -12.68
N GLY A 565 26.79 -12.37 -12.16
CA GLY A 565 26.34 -11.18 -12.85
C GLY A 565 24.90 -11.26 -13.36
N ASP A 566 24.36 -12.46 -13.52
CA ASP A 566 22.96 -12.67 -13.91
C ASP A 566 22.04 -12.42 -12.69
N LEU A 567 20.79 -12.02 -12.93
CA LEU A 567 19.86 -11.80 -11.81
C LEU A 567 19.01 -13.04 -11.53
N ASP A 568 19.13 -13.52 -10.30
CA ASP A 568 18.31 -14.60 -9.80
C ASP A 568 16.98 -14.09 -9.27
N VAL A 569 16.00 -14.99 -9.13
CA VAL A 569 14.70 -14.64 -8.57
C VAL A 569 14.44 -15.31 -7.23
N CYS A 570 14.22 -14.52 -6.20
CA CYS A 570 13.82 -14.96 -4.88
C CYS A 570 12.38 -14.55 -4.57
N ALA A 571 11.66 -15.41 -3.83
CA ALA A 571 10.36 -15.07 -3.29
C ALA A 571 10.06 -15.86 -2.03
N ARG A 572 9.09 -15.39 -1.25
CA ARG A 572 8.72 -15.97 0.04
C ARG A 572 7.60 -17.00 -0.12
N ALA A 573 7.94 -18.27 0.05
CA ALA A 573 6.99 -19.38 0.14
C ALA A 573 6.48 -19.58 1.59
N ALA A 574 5.50 -20.46 1.78
CA ALA A 574 4.95 -20.74 3.10
C ALA A 574 5.99 -21.31 4.10
N LYS A 575 7.02 -22.03 3.59
CA LYS A 575 8.08 -22.65 4.40
C LYS A 575 9.31 -21.76 4.62
N GLY A 576 9.45 -20.66 3.89
CA GLY A 576 10.64 -19.82 3.90
C GLY A 576 10.88 -19.16 2.55
N ILE A 577 12.03 -18.53 2.41
CA ILE A 577 12.48 -17.97 1.12
C ILE A 577 12.85 -19.12 0.19
N VAL A 578 12.50 -18.98 -1.08
CA VAL A 578 12.93 -19.86 -2.16
C VAL A 578 13.46 -18.98 -3.28
N CYS A 579 14.65 -19.32 -3.77
CA CYS A 579 15.30 -18.64 -4.89
C CYS A 579 15.46 -19.61 -6.06
N ALA A 580 15.51 -19.09 -7.27
CA ALA A 580 15.86 -19.86 -8.46
C ALA A 580 16.91 -19.06 -9.22
N PRO A 581 18.13 -19.61 -9.36
CA PRO A 581 19.20 -18.92 -10.05
C PRO A 581 18.94 -18.87 -11.55
N TRP A 582 19.47 -17.88 -12.25
CA TRP A 582 19.51 -17.89 -13.71
C TRP A 582 20.69 -18.75 -14.18
N GLU A 583 20.48 -19.60 -15.18
CA GLU A 583 21.49 -20.51 -15.73
C GLU A 583 21.56 -20.35 -17.26
N GLY A 584 22.00 -19.17 -17.70
CA GLY A 584 22.33 -18.80 -19.08
C GLY A 584 21.18 -18.74 -20.10
N SER A 585 20.07 -19.47 -19.90
CA SER A 585 18.91 -19.43 -20.81
C SER A 585 17.55 -19.66 -20.11
N GLY A 586 17.55 -19.69 -18.79
CA GLY A 586 16.39 -19.93 -17.96
C GLY A 586 16.76 -20.17 -16.51
N PHE A 587 15.78 -20.46 -15.68
CA PHE A 587 15.99 -20.58 -14.24
C PHE A 587 16.31 -22.02 -13.82
N GLY A 588 17.38 -22.15 -13.03
CA GLY A 588 17.93 -23.38 -12.49
C GLY A 588 17.16 -23.99 -11.32
N ALA A 589 17.84 -24.87 -10.60
CA ALA A 589 17.27 -25.56 -9.45
C ALA A 589 17.04 -24.61 -8.27
N ALA A 590 15.91 -24.77 -7.58
CA ALA A 590 15.57 -23.90 -6.46
C ALA A 590 16.56 -24.05 -5.29
N ILE A 591 16.97 -22.91 -4.73
CA ILE A 591 17.78 -22.76 -3.52
C ILE A 591 16.86 -22.39 -2.36
N ASP A 592 16.98 -23.11 -1.25
CA ASP A 592 16.26 -22.78 -0.02
C ASP A 592 16.97 -21.64 0.71
N GLY A 593 16.21 -20.58 1.02
CA GLY A 593 16.68 -19.45 1.80
C GLY A 593 16.34 -19.57 3.30
N PRO A 594 16.49 -18.46 4.06
CA PRO A 594 16.19 -18.44 5.48
C PRO A 594 14.72 -18.82 5.76
N ALA A 595 14.47 -19.37 6.96
CA ALA A 595 13.18 -19.92 7.39
C ALA A 595 12.14 -18.83 7.75
N LEU A 596 11.95 -17.86 6.86
CA LEU A 596 10.95 -16.78 6.94
C LEU A 596 9.53 -17.32 6.60
N SER A 597 9.13 -18.33 7.35
CA SER A 597 7.95 -19.16 7.13
C SER A 597 6.67 -18.60 7.75
N ASP A 598 5.52 -19.17 7.40
CA ASP A 598 4.23 -18.81 8.03
C ASP A 598 4.29 -19.14 9.54
N ALA A 599 4.94 -20.25 9.90
CA ALA A 599 5.14 -20.68 11.29
C ALA A 599 6.05 -19.73 12.08
N ALA A 600 6.99 -19.07 11.41
CA ALA A 600 7.84 -18.02 11.98
C ALA A 600 7.14 -16.64 12.02
N GLY A 601 5.87 -16.55 11.61
CA GLY A 601 5.09 -15.31 11.61
C GLY A 601 5.22 -14.47 10.33
N PHE A 602 6.08 -14.84 9.38
CA PHE A 602 6.32 -14.12 8.11
C PHE A 602 5.17 -14.23 7.10
N GLY A 603 4.02 -14.78 7.50
CA GLY A 603 2.75 -14.59 6.79
C GLY A 603 2.09 -13.23 7.05
N ALA A 604 2.64 -12.41 7.94
CA ALA A 604 2.14 -11.07 8.26
C ALA A 604 2.77 -9.98 7.39
N LEU A 605 1.93 -9.05 6.90
CA LEU A 605 2.32 -7.93 6.02
C LEU A 605 3.53 -7.15 6.53
N ARG A 606 3.50 -6.78 7.81
CA ARG A 606 4.56 -6.04 8.51
C ARG A 606 5.95 -6.70 8.51
N PHE A 607 6.05 -7.96 8.08
CA PHE A 607 7.31 -8.68 7.94
C PHE A 607 7.64 -8.96 6.48
N TYR A 608 6.78 -9.64 5.71
CA TYR A 608 7.15 -10.00 4.33
C TYR A 608 7.30 -8.79 3.41
N GLN A 609 6.65 -7.65 3.70
CA GLN A 609 6.79 -6.42 2.93
C GLN A 609 8.21 -5.79 3.05
N THR A 610 8.96 -6.20 4.07
CA THR A 610 10.28 -5.64 4.41
C THR A 610 11.45 -6.45 3.85
N ILE A 611 11.18 -7.52 3.09
CA ILE A 611 12.23 -8.33 2.46
C ILE A 611 12.99 -7.46 1.45
N ARG A 612 14.32 -7.43 1.56
CA ARG A 612 15.24 -6.72 0.68
C ARG A 612 16.38 -7.66 0.27
N MET A 613 16.85 -7.48 -0.96
CA MET A 613 18.05 -8.12 -1.50
C MET A 613 19.07 -7.01 -1.75
N LEU A 614 20.24 -7.09 -1.12
CA LEU A 614 21.27 -6.05 -1.16
C LEU A 614 22.63 -6.65 -0.80
N ASP A 615 23.72 -6.18 -1.40
CA ASP A 615 25.07 -6.61 -1.02
C ASP A 615 25.55 -5.84 0.23
N LEU A 616 25.55 -6.50 1.40
CA LEU A 616 26.00 -5.89 2.65
C LEU A 616 27.50 -5.97 2.82
N ASN A 617 28.16 -6.93 2.15
CA ASN A 617 29.52 -7.31 2.46
C ASN A 617 30.53 -6.91 1.37
N SER A 618 30.04 -6.41 0.23
CA SER A 618 30.77 -6.04 -0.99
C SER A 618 31.48 -7.23 -1.65
N ASP A 619 30.84 -8.41 -1.64
CA ASP A 619 31.35 -9.63 -2.30
C ASP A 619 30.73 -9.88 -3.68
N GLY A 620 29.86 -8.98 -4.14
CA GLY A 620 29.15 -9.09 -5.42
C GLY A 620 27.91 -9.96 -5.35
N LYS A 621 27.53 -10.47 -4.17
CA LYS A 621 26.33 -11.29 -3.99
C LYS A 621 25.29 -10.53 -3.19
N ALA A 622 24.05 -10.67 -3.63
CA ALA A 622 22.93 -10.09 -2.92
C ALA A 622 22.59 -10.90 -1.66
N ASP A 623 22.70 -10.24 -0.53
CA ASP A 623 22.28 -10.75 0.77
C ASP A 623 20.80 -10.48 1.01
N LEU A 624 20.20 -11.19 1.95
CA LEU A 624 18.79 -11.03 2.28
C LEU A 624 18.62 -10.36 3.63
N CYS A 625 17.85 -9.27 3.69
CA CYS A 625 17.38 -8.66 4.93
C CYS A 625 15.85 -8.68 5.02
N ALA A 626 15.31 -8.94 6.20
CA ALA A 626 13.89 -8.80 6.49
C ALA A 626 13.64 -8.46 7.97
N ARG A 627 12.59 -7.70 8.22
CA ARG A 627 12.18 -7.33 9.57
C ARG A 627 11.41 -8.45 10.26
N ALA A 628 11.81 -8.76 11.48
CA ALA A 628 11.06 -9.56 12.45
C ALA A 628 10.53 -8.68 13.60
N SER A 629 9.78 -9.26 14.54
CA SER A 629 9.18 -8.51 15.65
C SER A 629 10.22 -7.80 16.55
N ALA A 630 11.43 -8.35 16.63
CA ALA A 630 12.55 -7.79 17.39
C ALA A 630 13.56 -7.02 16.51
N GLY A 631 13.17 -6.60 15.31
CA GLY A 631 13.99 -5.77 14.42
C GLY A 631 14.42 -6.43 13.12
N MET A 632 15.31 -5.77 12.40
CA MET A 632 15.85 -6.27 11.13
C MET A 632 16.74 -7.50 11.35
N ARG A 633 16.66 -8.47 10.44
CA ARG A 633 17.49 -9.68 10.37
C ARG A 633 18.05 -9.82 8.97
N CYS A 634 19.36 -10.02 8.87
CA CYS A 634 20.04 -10.17 7.59
C CYS A 634 20.78 -11.51 7.52
N TYR A 635 20.99 -12.01 6.30
CA TYR A 635 21.59 -13.31 6.05
C TYR A 635 22.49 -13.18 4.81
N LEU A 636 23.79 -13.39 4.99
CA LEU A 636 24.74 -13.27 3.88
C LEU A 636 24.56 -14.42 2.88
N SER A 637 24.59 -14.14 1.59
CA SER A 637 24.59 -15.17 0.56
C SER A 637 25.95 -15.87 0.50
N SER A 638 25.93 -17.16 0.20
CA SER A 638 27.12 -17.92 -0.22
C SER A 638 27.07 -18.29 -1.71
N GLY A 639 25.99 -17.91 -2.40
CA GLY A 639 25.65 -18.24 -3.78
C GLY A 639 24.73 -19.45 -3.94
N ASN A 640 24.74 -20.39 -2.99
CA ASN A 640 23.83 -21.55 -3.03
C ASN A 640 23.12 -21.82 -1.69
N ALA A 641 23.29 -20.92 -0.74
CA ALA A 641 22.69 -20.95 0.59
C ALA A 641 22.89 -19.59 1.26
N PHE A 642 22.24 -19.41 2.41
CA PHE A 642 22.40 -18.22 3.25
C PHE A 642 23.07 -18.58 4.57
N GLY A 643 23.91 -17.68 5.07
CA GLY A 643 24.67 -17.80 6.29
C GLY A 643 23.83 -17.66 7.56
N ALA A 644 24.53 -17.52 8.69
CA ALA A 644 23.91 -17.27 9.98
C ALA A 644 23.22 -15.89 10.03
N GLU A 645 22.22 -15.78 10.89
CA GLU A 645 21.49 -14.54 11.13
C GLU A 645 22.40 -13.43 11.67
N ILE A 646 22.40 -12.28 11.01
CA ILE A 646 22.99 -11.02 11.45
C ILE A 646 21.87 -10.14 12.03
N VAL A 647 22.06 -9.65 13.24
CA VAL A 647 21.13 -8.72 13.88
C VAL A 647 21.34 -7.32 13.28
N GLY A 648 20.31 -6.81 12.62
CA GLY A 648 20.30 -5.46 12.07
C GLY A 648 19.71 -4.41 13.02
N PRO A 649 19.29 -3.27 12.47
CA PRO A 649 18.67 -2.20 13.25
C PRO A 649 17.46 -2.65 14.08
N ALA A 650 17.32 -2.07 15.26
CA ALA A 650 16.38 -2.55 16.28
C ALA A 650 14.92 -2.55 15.81
N TRP A 651 14.48 -1.55 15.05
CA TRP A 651 13.18 -1.39 14.36
C TRP A 651 12.07 -2.39 14.78
N ALA A 652 11.71 -2.43 16.06
CA ALA A 652 10.96 -3.53 16.67
C ALA A 652 9.47 -3.20 16.82
N ASP A 653 8.62 -4.23 16.92
CA ASP A 653 7.19 -4.06 17.21
C ASP A 653 7.02 -3.31 18.55
N ALA A 654 7.92 -3.54 19.51
CA ALA A 654 7.94 -2.84 20.81
C ALA A 654 8.16 -1.32 20.71
N THR A 655 8.63 -0.83 19.56
CA THR A 655 8.82 0.60 19.25
C THR A 655 7.96 1.05 18.06
N ASN A 656 6.79 0.41 17.88
CA ASN A 656 5.75 0.70 16.90
C ASN A 656 6.14 0.44 15.43
N TRP A 657 7.24 -0.26 15.15
CA TRP A 657 7.62 -0.58 13.77
C TRP A 657 6.72 -1.64 13.11
N ASP A 658 5.66 -2.10 13.78
CA ASP A 658 4.57 -2.85 13.19
C ASP A 658 3.56 -1.97 12.41
N GLU A 659 3.73 -0.65 12.44
CA GLU A 659 2.90 0.30 11.71
C GLU A 659 3.37 0.53 10.25
N PRO A 660 2.45 0.53 9.25
CA PRO A 660 2.80 0.70 7.84
C PRO A 660 3.65 1.93 7.55
N ARG A 661 3.38 3.06 8.20
CA ARG A 661 4.13 4.32 8.02
C ARG A 661 5.61 4.28 8.41
N TYR A 662 6.08 3.19 9.03
CA TYR A 662 7.50 2.99 9.34
C TYR A 662 8.08 1.81 8.56
N PHE A 663 7.53 0.59 8.69
CA PHE A 663 8.19 -0.57 8.08
C PHE A 663 8.20 -0.54 6.55
N SER A 664 7.23 0.12 5.91
CA SER A 664 7.20 0.28 4.45
C SER A 664 8.26 1.27 3.96
N THR A 665 8.85 2.09 4.84
CA THR A 665 9.86 3.08 4.48
C THR A 665 11.27 2.50 4.48
N ILE A 666 11.44 1.24 4.88
CA ILE A 666 12.74 0.56 4.86
C ILE A 666 13.25 0.49 3.42
N ARG A 667 14.48 0.97 3.23
CA ARG A 667 15.25 0.94 2.00
C ARG A 667 16.54 0.16 2.23
N GLY A 668 16.92 -0.57 1.19
CA GLY A 668 18.13 -1.36 1.13
C GLY A 668 18.26 -1.84 -0.31
N ALA A 669 19.24 -1.30 -1.02
CA ALA A 669 19.56 -1.59 -2.41
C ALA A 669 21.09 -1.61 -2.53
N GLY A 670 21.62 -2.63 -3.21
CA GLY A 670 23.03 -2.66 -3.61
C GLY A 670 23.41 -1.37 -4.33
N PRO A 671 24.66 -0.90 -4.24
CA PRO A 671 25.16 -0.01 -5.27
C PRO A 671 24.91 -0.73 -6.60
N LEU A 672 24.10 -0.13 -7.50
CA LEU A 672 23.93 -0.69 -8.83
C LEU A 672 25.33 -0.76 -9.45
N GLY A 673 25.88 -1.97 -9.53
CA GLY A 673 26.85 -2.30 -10.55
C GLY A 673 26.11 -2.13 -11.87
N GLY A 674 26.04 -0.89 -12.36
CA GLY A 674 25.46 -0.61 -13.65
C GLY A 674 26.17 -1.46 -14.71
N PRO A 675 25.47 -1.88 -15.77
CA PRO A 675 26.11 -2.58 -16.87
C PRO A 675 27.13 -1.61 -17.49
N GLY A 676 28.42 -1.84 -17.23
CA GLY A 676 29.51 -0.99 -17.72
C GLY A 676 30.71 -0.81 -16.79
N GLY A 677 30.60 -1.17 -15.51
CA GLY A 677 31.72 -1.13 -14.57
C GLY A 677 32.62 -2.36 -14.63
N SER A 678 33.25 -2.66 -15.78
CA SER A 678 34.28 -3.70 -15.79
C SER A 678 35.36 -3.33 -14.76
N GLY A 679 35.48 -4.16 -13.72
CA GLY A 679 36.53 -4.09 -12.72
C GLY A 679 37.91 -4.13 -13.38
N GLY A 680 38.47 -2.96 -13.65
CA GLY A 680 39.88 -2.77 -13.88
C GLY A 680 40.58 -2.76 -12.52
N THR A 681 40.96 -3.93 -12.02
CA THR A 681 41.96 -4.04 -10.96
C THR A 681 43.23 -3.27 -11.38
N GLY A 682 43.64 -2.25 -10.63
CA GLY A 682 44.93 -1.62 -10.91
C GLY A 682 45.27 -0.35 -10.13
N GLY A 683 45.89 -0.53 -8.96
CA GLY A 683 47.16 0.15 -8.66
C GLY A 683 47.13 1.60 -8.15
N THR A 684 47.63 1.74 -6.93
CA THR A 684 48.15 2.96 -6.29
C THR A 684 48.93 3.94 -7.20
N GLY A 685 48.72 5.24 -6.97
CA GLY A 685 49.63 6.35 -7.35
C GLY A 685 48.83 7.55 -7.86
N GLY A 686 48.81 8.72 -7.23
CA GLY A 686 49.96 9.61 -7.04
C GLY A 686 49.74 10.88 -7.88
N ALA A 687 49.78 12.04 -7.22
CA ALA A 687 49.38 13.34 -7.74
C ALA A 687 50.16 13.89 -8.97
N SER A 688 49.55 14.92 -9.58
CA SER A 688 50.15 16.05 -10.33
C SER A 688 50.20 15.97 -11.87
N GLY A 689 49.77 17.05 -12.54
CA GLY A 689 50.34 17.43 -13.84
C GLY A 689 49.41 18.13 -14.83
N ASN A 690 49.57 19.45 -14.94
CA ASN A 690 49.05 20.38 -15.95
C ASN A 690 49.25 19.96 -17.43
N GLY A 691 48.36 20.42 -18.32
CA GLY A 691 48.76 20.99 -19.63
C GLY A 691 48.13 20.45 -20.92
N GLY A 692 47.28 21.28 -21.56
CA GLY A 692 47.64 21.86 -22.87
C GLY A 692 47.10 21.25 -24.19
N VAL A 693 46.02 21.86 -24.69
CA VAL A 693 45.73 22.40 -26.06
C VAL A 693 46.04 21.60 -27.35
N SER A 694 45.02 21.67 -28.24
CA SER A 694 45.08 21.87 -29.72
C SER A 694 45.23 20.60 -30.58
N SER A 695 44.71 20.49 -31.80
CA SER A 695 43.77 21.24 -32.65
C SER A 695 43.64 20.46 -33.96
N GLY A 696 42.56 20.67 -34.73
CA GLY A 696 42.50 20.21 -36.12
C GLY A 696 41.14 20.36 -36.79
N GLY A 697 40.80 21.58 -37.23
CA GLY A 697 39.76 21.83 -38.25
C GLY A 697 40.14 21.23 -39.62
N VAL A 698 39.37 21.36 -40.70
CA VAL A 698 38.72 22.59 -41.18
C VAL A 698 37.67 22.30 -42.29
N ALA A 699 36.60 23.11 -42.28
CA ALA A 699 35.99 23.93 -43.37
C ALA A 699 35.28 23.36 -44.62
N GLY A 700 34.15 24.04 -44.91
CA GLY A 700 33.60 24.31 -46.25
C GLY A 700 32.10 24.66 -46.23
N LEU A 701 31.67 25.83 -45.73
CA LEU A 701 31.34 27.10 -46.44
C LEU A 701 30.07 27.13 -47.34
N ALA A 702 29.08 27.89 -46.85
CA ALA A 702 28.34 29.02 -47.47
C ALA A 702 27.29 28.81 -48.60
N GLY A 703 26.17 29.53 -48.46
CA GLY A 703 25.33 30.02 -49.56
C GLY A 703 23.85 30.14 -49.23
N GLY A 704 23.32 31.37 -49.09
CA GLY A 704 21.96 31.64 -48.60
C GLY A 704 20.90 32.01 -49.65
N GLY A 705 19.76 32.53 -49.14
CA GLY A 705 18.85 33.43 -49.85
C GLY A 705 17.48 32.87 -50.24
N GLY A 706 16.40 33.59 -49.87
CA GLY A 706 15.26 33.81 -50.76
C GLY A 706 13.85 33.35 -50.35
N SER A 707 13.18 34.16 -49.52
CA SER A 707 11.86 34.81 -49.75
C SER A 707 10.61 34.06 -50.29
N SER A 708 9.48 34.38 -49.62
CA SER A 708 8.13 34.73 -50.14
C SER A 708 6.97 33.71 -50.03
N GLY A 709 5.84 34.19 -49.48
CA GLY A 709 4.50 33.69 -49.82
C GLY A 709 3.50 33.47 -48.68
N ALA A 710 2.86 34.53 -48.18
CA ALA A 710 1.46 34.50 -47.70
C ALA A 710 0.57 35.13 -48.82
N PRO A 711 -0.79 35.13 -48.83
CA PRO A 711 -1.75 34.95 -47.71
C PRO A 711 -3.13 34.28 -48.04
N GLY A 712 -4.06 34.26 -47.06
CA GLY A 712 -5.53 34.14 -47.25
C GLY A 712 -6.21 33.14 -46.29
N ALA A 713 -6.76 33.51 -45.11
CA ALA A 713 -8.00 34.24 -44.80
C ALA A 713 -9.30 33.41 -44.86
N ALA A 714 -9.97 33.18 -43.71
CA ALA A 714 -11.38 33.57 -43.42
C ALA A 714 -12.01 32.86 -42.18
N GLY A 715 -12.67 33.66 -41.32
CA GLY A 715 -13.92 33.32 -40.59
C GLY A 715 -13.82 32.97 -39.09
N THR A 716 -13.69 33.90 -38.14
CA THR A 716 -14.73 34.69 -37.40
C THR A 716 -15.74 33.93 -36.52
N THR A 717 -15.65 34.14 -35.19
CA THR A 717 -16.68 34.66 -34.23
C THR A 717 -16.18 34.33 -32.79
N ALA A 718 -15.73 35.24 -31.92
CA ALA A 718 -16.24 36.50 -31.33
C ALA A 718 -17.23 36.33 -30.16
N SER A 719 -16.74 36.51 -28.93
CA SER A 719 -17.27 37.34 -27.82
C SER A 719 -16.50 36.98 -26.54
N GLY A 720 -16.01 37.86 -25.67
CA GLY A 720 -16.19 39.30 -25.48
C GLY A 720 -16.25 39.55 -23.96
N GLY A 721 -15.34 40.35 -23.39
CA GLY A 721 -15.42 40.78 -22.00
C GLY A 721 -14.10 41.21 -21.33
N ALA A 722 -13.57 42.38 -21.71
CA ALA A 722 -12.80 43.24 -20.80
C ALA A 722 -13.81 43.95 -19.85
N SER A 723 -13.52 44.53 -18.69
CA SER A 723 -12.35 45.17 -18.10
C SER A 723 -12.69 45.47 -16.62
N SER A 724 -11.70 45.73 -15.75
CA SER A 724 -11.63 46.97 -14.94
C SER A 724 -10.49 46.92 -13.92
N SER A 725 -9.62 47.91 -14.03
CA SER A 725 -8.67 48.41 -13.03
C SER A 725 -9.37 49.03 -11.82
N GLY A 726 -8.74 48.93 -10.65
CA GLY A 726 -9.05 49.75 -9.47
C GLY A 726 -7.97 49.64 -8.40
N GLY A 727 -7.13 50.67 -8.28
CA GLY A 727 -6.20 50.83 -7.16
C GLY A 727 -6.87 51.48 -5.95
N GLY A 728 -6.22 51.37 -4.78
CA GLY A 728 -6.63 52.05 -3.55
C GLY A 728 -5.71 51.70 -2.38
N ALA A 729 -4.94 52.68 -1.93
CA ALA A 729 -3.91 52.61 -0.91
C ALA A 729 -4.40 52.76 0.55
N SER A 730 -3.47 52.48 1.47
CA SER A 730 -3.30 53.04 2.84
C SER A 730 -4.06 52.33 3.98
N SER A 731 -3.51 52.09 5.18
CA SER A 731 -2.75 52.95 6.10
C SER A 731 -2.06 52.08 7.19
N SER A 732 -0.75 52.17 7.44
CA SER A 732 -0.05 52.90 8.54
C SER A 732 -0.37 52.52 10.00
N GLY A 733 0.69 52.22 10.77
CA GLY A 733 0.78 52.19 12.24
C GLY A 733 1.69 51.03 12.68
N GLY A 734 2.93 51.17 13.16
CA GLY A 734 3.58 52.25 13.90
C GLY A 734 3.54 51.94 15.40
N GLY A 735 4.67 51.51 15.99
CA GLY A 735 4.82 51.46 17.45
C GLY A 735 5.77 50.38 17.99
N ALA A 736 6.94 50.81 18.45
CA ALA A 736 7.98 50.04 19.11
C ALA A 736 7.63 49.62 20.56
N GLY A 737 8.37 48.64 21.10
CA GLY A 737 8.37 48.30 22.52
C GLY A 737 9.51 47.33 22.86
N GLU A 738 10.40 47.80 23.73
CA GLU A 738 11.74 47.27 24.05
C GLU A 738 11.76 46.02 24.96
N SER A 739 12.90 45.33 24.89
CA SER A 739 13.70 44.72 25.98
C SER A 739 13.04 43.91 27.11
N GLY A 740 13.56 42.69 27.30
CA GLY A 740 13.42 41.93 28.54
C GLY A 740 14.46 40.81 28.63
N SER A 741 15.67 41.15 29.08
CA SER A 741 16.76 40.25 29.43
C SER A 741 16.45 39.39 30.65
N GLY A 742 16.99 38.17 30.71
CA GLY A 742 17.07 37.39 31.94
C GLY A 742 17.77 36.05 31.74
N GLY A 743 19.10 36.05 31.83
CA GLY A 743 19.89 34.83 31.96
C GLY A 743 19.95 34.33 33.41
N ALA A 744 20.17 33.04 33.59
CA ALA A 744 21.16 32.44 34.51
C ALA A 744 20.99 30.92 34.54
N GLU A 745 22.09 30.23 34.24
CA GLU A 745 22.38 28.82 34.52
C GLU A 745 22.53 28.56 36.05
N PRO A 746 23.16 27.45 36.51
CA PRO A 746 22.65 26.08 36.61
C PRO A 746 22.78 25.57 38.06
N GLN A 747 22.31 24.36 38.39
CA GLN A 747 23.04 23.54 39.39
C GLN A 747 22.72 22.05 39.33
N ALA A 748 23.80 21.29 39.41
CA ALA A 748 23.87 19.85 39.62
C ALA A 748 23.57 19.48 41.07
N GLY A 749 23.14 18.23 41.29
CA GLY A 749 23.09 17.60 42.60
C GLY A 749 23.19 16.08 42.44
N SER A 750 24.33 15.54 42.86
CA SER A 750 24.56 14.13 43.18
C SER A 750 23.71 13.72 44.38
N ASP A 751 23.41 12.43 44.53
CA ASP A 751 23.92 11.64 45.67
C ASP A 751 23.45 10.19 45.64
N GLU A 752 24.36 9.36 46.13
CA GLU A 752 24.30 7.92 46.31
C GLU A 752 23.36 7.48 47.44
N GLY A 753 23.02 6.19 47.45
CA GLY A 753 22.42 5.53 48.61
C GLY A 753 22.09 4.06 48.37
N GLY A 754 22.99 3.17 48.81
CA GLY A 754 22.93 1.72 48.60
C GLY A 754 22.01 0.92 49.52
N GLY A 755 22.08 -0.40 49.39
CA GLY A 755 21.49 -1.36 50.33
C GLY A 755 21.49 -2.81 49.84
N CYS A 756 22.51 -3.60 50.23
CA CYS A 756 22.52 -5.07 50.19
C CYS A 756 21.84 -5.67 51.44
N GLY A 757 21.31 -6.90 51.37
CA GLY A 757 21.05 -7.69 52.59
C GLY A 757 20.15 -8.94 52.52
N CYS A 758 20.76 -10.09 52.17
CA CYS A 758 20.67 -11.43 52.78
C CYS A 758 19.38 -12.31 52.87
N ARG A 759 19.65 -13.61 52.61
CA ARG A 759 18.87 -14.87 52.70
C ARG A 759 18.41 -15.26 54.12
N THR A 760 17.40 -16.14 54.24
CA THR A 760 17.50 -17.57 54.67
C THR A 760 16.15 -18.23 55.01
N GLY A 761 16.06 -19.57 54.83
CA GLY A 761 15.10 -20.49 55.49
C GLY A 761 14.18 -21.28 54.55
N THR A 762 14.55 -22.46 54.00
CA THR A 762 14.48 -23.86 54.52
C THR A 762 13.08 -24.40 54.85
N GLY A 763 12.69 -25.49 54.17
CA GLY A 763 11.57 -26.38 54.53
C GLY A 763 11.45 -27.59 53.58
N SER A 764 11.38 -28.79 54.16
CA SER A 764 11.77 -30.10 53.62
C SER A 764 10.60 -30.98 53.11
N SER A 765 10.91 -31.97 52.25
CA SER A 765 10.12 -33.09 51.66
C SER A 765 9.56 -34.14 52.68
N PRO A 766 9.07 -35.39 52.37
CA PRO A 766 8.78 -36.15 51.11
C PRO A 766 7.53 -37.16 51.15
N LEU A 767 7.45 -38.10 50.14
CA LEU A 767 6.75 -39.43 50.04
C LEU A 767 5.32 -39.45 49.41
N ALA A 768 4.85 -40.40 48.57
CA ALA A 768 5.24 -41.74 48.06
C ALA A 768 4.53 -41.99 46.68
N ALA A 769 5.07 -42.61 45.61
CA ALA A 769 5.49 -44.00 45.33
C ALA A 769 4.36 -45.06 45.15
N PHE A 770 4.21 -45.59 43.91
CA PHE A 770 3.90 -46.98 43.45
C PHE A 770 3.71 -46.92 41.90
N GLY A 771 4.26 -47.73 40.99
CA GLY A 771 5.19 -48.87 40.99
C GLY A 771 5.08 -49.63 39.65
N ALA A 772 6.22 -49.78 38.92
CA ALA A 772 6.76 -50.87 38.05
C ALA A 772 5.85 -51.83 37.23
N LEU A 773 6.20 -52.53 36.13
CA LEU A 773 7.40 -53.11 35.46
C LEU A 773 7.03 -53.29 33.94
N GLY A 774 7.89 -53.53 32.95
CA GLY A 774 9.34 -53.73 32.88
C GLY A 774 9.81 -54.23 31.48
N LEU A 775 11.14 -54.16 31.29
CA LEU A 775 12.06 -55.05 30.53
C LEU A 775 12.03 -55.05 28.97
N LEU A 776 13.09 -54.54 28.30
CA LEU A 776 14.33 -55.22 27.79
C LEU A 776 14.12 -55.70 26.33
N ALA A 777 15.00 -55.61 25.32
CA ALA A 777 16.46 -55.48 25.24
C ALA A 777 16.92 -54.98 23.83
N LEU A 778 18.19 -54.57 23.80
CA LEU A 778 19.10 -54.25 22.68
C LEU A 778 19.09 -55.24 21.48
N ALA A 779 19.39 -54.75 20.26
CA ALA A 779 20.75 -54.82 19.67
C ALA A 779 20.81 -54.50 18.15
N LEU A 780 21.61 -53.47 17.82
CA LEU A 780 22.57 -53.32 16.71
C LEU A 780 22.58 -54.33 15.53
N ARG A 781 22.56 -53.84 14.28
CA ARG A 781 23.76 -53.69 13.40
C ARG A 781 23.41 -53.33 11.94
N ARG A 782 24.22 -52.38 11.43
CA ARG A 782 24.89 -52.26 10.11
C ARG A 782 24.06 -52.42 8.83
N ARG A 783 23.96 -51.39 7.96
CA ARG A 783 24.96 -50.77 7.05
C ARG A 783 24.80 -51.33 5.63
N SER A 784 24.80 -50.38 4.68
CA SER A 784 25.33 -50.47 3.31
C SER A 784 24.33 -50.66 2.17
N SER A 785 24.35 -49.65 1.29
CA SER A 785 24.44 -49.72 -0.18
C SER A 785 23.25 -50.30 -0.96
N ALA A 786 22.95 -49.90 -2.19
CA ALA A 786 23.27 -48.78 -3.07
C ALA A 786 22.55 -49.11 -4.40
N LEU A 787 22.33 -48.11 -5.24
CA LEU A 787 22.23 -48.19 -6.72
C LEU A 787 20.97 -48.82 -7.36
N ARG A 788 20.08 -47.92 -7.85
CA ARG A 788 19.81 -47.61 -9.29
C ARG A 788 19.27 -48.75 -10.22
N PRO A 789 18.77 -48.46 -11.45
CA PRO A 789 17.36 -48.19 -11.75
C PRO A 789 16.83 -49.08 -12.91
N GLY A 790 15.56 -48.93 -13.30
CA GLY A 790 15.02 -49.51 -14.54
C GLY A 790 13.50 -49.35 -14.59
N GLN A 791 13.01 -48.33 -15.29
CA GLN A 791 12.54 -48.38 -16.68
C GLN A 791 11.17 -49.04 -16.87
N SER A 792 10.43 -48.44 -17.82
CA SER A 792 9.23 -48.93 -18.51
C SER A 792 7.92 -48.76 -17.74
N ALA A 793 7.16 -47.69 -17.95
CA ALA A 793 6.36 -47.35 -19.14
C ALA A 793 4.92 -47.85 -19.09
N ARG A 794 4.04 -46.86 -19.34
CA ARG A 794 2.80 -46.92 -20.12
C ARG A 794 1.62 -47.76 -19.61
N SER A 795 0.55 -46.97 -19.36
CA SER A 795 -0.76 -47.11 -20.00
C SER A 795 -1.65 -48.27 -19.53
N THR A 796 -2.71 -47.93 -18.79
CA THR A 796 -4.05 -48.25 -19.30
C THR A 796 -5.09 -47.22 -18.85
N LYS A 797 -5.77 -46.64 -19.84
CA LYS A 797 -7.09 -46.04 -19.71
C LYS A 797 -8.08 -47.11 -19.23
N CYS A 798 -8.97 -46.76 -18.31
CA CYS A 798 -10.31 -47.34 -18.30
C CYS A 798 -11.34 -46.21 -18.21
N SER A 799 -12.15 -46.16 -19.26
CA SER A 799 -13.32 -45.35 -19.45
C SER A 799 -14.53 -45.89 -18.68
N SER A 800 -15.57 -45.06 -18.69
CA SER A 800 -17.00 -45.36 -18.55
C SER A 800 -17.55 -45.26 -17.13
N SER A 801 -18.78 -44.81 -16.90
CA SER A 801 -19.68 -43.84 -17.55
C SER A 801 -20.96 -43.88 -16.72
N ARG A 802 -21.59 -42.71 -16.52
CA ARG A 802 -23.01 -42.49 -16.24
C ARG A 802 -23.62 -43.11 -14.98
N SER A 803 -23.97 -42.22 -14.05
CA SER A 803 -25.36 -41.86 -13.74
C SER A 803 -25.39 -40.41 -13.28
#